data_AF-A0A1F9NAZ3-F1
#
_entry.id   AF-A0A1F9NAZ3-F1
#
_cell.length_a   1.000
_cell.length_b   1.000
_cell.length_c   1.000
_cell.angle_alpha   90.00
_cell.angle_beta   90.00
_cell.angle_gamma   90.00
#
_symmetry.space_group_name_H-M   'P 1'
#
loop_
_entity.id
_entity.type
_entity.pdbx_description
1 polymer ?
#
loop_
_entity_poly.entity_id
_entity_poly.type
_entity_poly.pdbx_seq_one_letter_code
_entity_poly.pdbx_strand_id
1 'polypeptide(L)'
;MKAIHCKKQAEPVARNMYVGSTLKRFCDLFLAGIGLLLFAPIYGLAIFLICIEDRGPVLFRQARLGLNRREFMVVKLRTMNAQKVTHVGRWLRTTGIDEVTQFVNVLRGEMSLVGPRPLTREDVERLGWSGISRSARFGIRPGITGLAQLFGGHSPSESYRLDLIYLKRATLWLDLQLVLLSIIVNVIGKKRTRVMVSGFRANIRRYRLKLVRQKMLRAEGKRRQEDGNNRRMALPIKMEVAPALGQVPRGVIAKRHVLLINPFYPKDPVSSFGKHVLTPTLALTSIAGATPAGWQLQYWDENLLKGPPPTDPLPEVVGMTVHLTFAQRAYELADWYKKMGVTVVLGGLHVVSCPDEASKHADAIAIGDGVHLWPQILNDLSSGRLEKVYRAPFCKNYREDPMPNRQILPRRSFLTTASINATRGCHNKCRFCYMATDGLRQPYSKRDVEQVVAEIRQCGESYVVFTDNNLGSDKAYLHRLAEGLRPLNIIWSAAVSIDVTDDPALIRAMALSGCTGVFVGFESLSDQNLADAHKKTPLAEDYARRVGILHDNGIQVNASFVFGFDHDDVGTFARTVNWIETNRLECATFHILTPYPGTPLFRELDTAGRLVHKDWNLYDTAHAVFRPKHMTTEQLEAGYAWAYQRLFAPRSIWKRRPADMRAVVPYLAMSVLYKKANWLWRFLIRHDLTKTVWAPLVELTRRRHLQFRKRPAMREQMVPRLEKEGFQHLGTTQTYFSAPLTLDPNLVAKSR
;
A
#
# COMPACT_ATOMS: atom_id res chain seq x y z
N MET A 1 -65.92 2.29 5.45
CA MET A 1 -65.32 1.31 6.38
C MET A 1 -64.38 0.38 5.61
N LYS A 2 -63.06 0.66 5.62
CA LYS A 2 -62.05 -0.16 4.94
C LYS A 2 -61.15 -0.81 5.99
N ALA A 3 -61.13 -2.14 6.02
CA ALA A 3 -60.30 -2.95 6.90
C ALA A 3 -58.81 -2.73 6.59
N ILE A 4 -58.08 -2.21 7.58
CA ILE A 4 -56.63 -1.96 7.53
C ILE A 4 -55.92 -3.30 7.70
N HIS A 5 -55.53 -3.92 6.58
CA HIS A 5 -54.61 -5.06 6.59
C HIS A 5 -53.15 -4.54 6.66
N CYS A 6 -52.65 -4.34 7.88
CA CYS A 6 -51.26 -3.97 8.12
C CYS A 6 -50.32 -5.18 7.92
N LYS A 7 -49.97 -5.50 6.67
CA LYS A 7 -48.80 -6.35 6.36
C LYS A 7 -47.52 -5.54 6.58
N LYS A 8 -47.07 -5.41 7.84
CA LYS A 8 -45.67 -5.05 8.12
C LYS A 8 -44.78 -6.24 7.78
N GLN A 9 -44.30 -6.30 6.54
CA GLN A 9 -43.12 -7.11 6.20
C GLN A 9 -41.96 -6.64 7.09
N ALA A 10 -41.37 -7.55 7.85
CA ALA A 10 -40.20 -7.27 8.66
C ALA A 10 -39.01 -6.97 7.74
N GLU A 11 -38.40 -5.79 7.86
CA GLU A 11 -37.17 -5.43 7.14
C GLU A 11 -36.10 -6.52 7.31
N PRO A 12 -35.43 -6.98 6.24
CA PRO A 12 -34.29 -7.88 6.36
C PRO A 12 -33.20 -7.15 7.14
N VAL A 13 -32.80 -7.69 8.30
CA VAL A 13 -31.68 -7.15 9.06
C VAL A 13 -30.43 -7.25 8.19
N ALA A 14 -29.93 -6.10 7.71
CA ALA A 14 -28.70 -6.01 6.93
C ALA A 14 -27.57 -6.78 7.66
N ARG A 15 -27.14 -7.89 7.05
CA ARG A 15 -26.11 -8.77 7.61
C ARG A 15 -24.77 -8.05 7.54
N ASN A 16 -24.00 -8.08 8.62
CA ASN A 16 -22.62 -7.58 8.61
C ASN A 16 -21.77 -8.44 7.66
N MET A 17 -21.10 -7.80 6.71
CA MET A 17 -20.27 -8.44 5.68
C MET A 17 -19.15 -9.32 6.26
N TYR A 18 -18.67 -9.02 7.48
CA TYR A 18 -17.68 -9.82 8.19
C TYR A 18 -18.16 -11.24 8.50
N VAL A 19 -19.42 -11.42 8.93
CA VAL A 19 -19.91 -12.73 9.42
C VAL A 19 -20.00 -13.76 8.30
N GLY A 20 -20.21 -13.31 7.06
CA GLY A 20 -20.18 -14.14 5.85
C GLY A 20 -18.81 -14.20 5.15
N SER A 21 -17.78 -13.52 5.69
CA SER A 21 -16.51 -13.34 4.98
C SER A 21 -15.60 -14.57 5.02
N THR A 22 -14.77 -14.72 3.98
CA THR A 22 -13.70 -15.72 3.93
C THR A 22 -12.67 -15.52 5.06
N LEU A 23 -12.45 -14.27 5.48
CA LEU A 23 -11.55 -13.94 6.59
C LEU A 23 -12.04 -14.55 7.91
N LYS A 24 -13.31 -14.34 8.25
CA LYS A 24 -13.95 -14.94 9.43
C LYS A 24 -13.80 -16.46 9.40
N ARG A 25 -14.05 -17.08 8.24
CA ARG A 25 -13.93 -18.53 8.08
C ARG A 25 -12.50 -19.03 8.27
N PHE A 26 -11.51 -18.33 7.70
CA PHE A 26 -10.10 -18.68 7.88
C PHE A 26 -9.68 -18.61 9.35
N CYS A 27 -10.05 -17.54 10.05
CA CYS A 27 -9.75 -17.40 11.49
C CYS A 27 -10.41 -18.49 12.33
N ASP A 28 -11.67 -18.85 12.03
CA ASP A 28 -12.36 -19.95 12.70
C ASP A 28 -11.63 -21.29 12.52
N LEU A 29 -11.19 -21.59 11.29
CA LEU A 29 -10.46 -22.82 10.99
C LEU A 29 -9.08 -22.85 11.66
N PHE A 30 -8.34 -21.75 11.58
CA PHE A 30 -6.99 -21.63 12.14
C PHE A 30 -7.01 -21.78 13.67
N LEU A 31 -7.87 -21.03 14.35
CA LEU A 31 -7.98 -21.07 15.80
C LEU A 31 -8.58 -22.39 16.31
N ALA A 32 -9.53 -23.01 15.59
CA ALA A 32 -10.03 -24.34 15.93
C ALA A 32 -8.95 -25.42 15.75
N GLY A 33 -8.12 -25.33 14.69
CA GLY A 33 -7.00 -26.25 14.47
C GLY A 33 -5.94 -26.15 15.58
N ILE A 34 -5.54 -24.93 15.94
CA ILE A 34 -4.64 -24.70 17.09
C ILE A 34 -5.28 -25.23 18.38
N GLY A 35 -6.57 -24.96 18.60
CA GLY A 35 -7.30 -25.46 19.77
C GLY A 35 -7.25 -26.99 19.86
N LEU A 36 -7.53 -27.70 18.78
CA LEU A 36 -7.46 -29.17 18.76
C LEU A 36 -6.06 -29.70 19.10
N LEU A 37 -4.99 -29.08 18.56
CA LEU A 37 -3.62 -29.47 18.87
C LEU A 37 -3.25 -29.20 20.33
N LEU A 38 -3.60 -28.02 20.85
CA LEU A 38 -3.31 -27.63 22.23
C LEU A 38 -4.06 -28.47 23.25
N PHE A 39 -5.33 -28.81 22.98
CA PHE A 39 -6.16 -29.59 23.89
C PHE A 39 -6.03 -31.10 23.69
N ALA A 40 -5.34 -31.59 22.65
CA ALA A 40 -5.17 -33.02 22.37
C ALA A 40 -4.74 -33.89 23.58
N PRO A 41 -3.70 -33.53 24.37
CA PRO A 41 -3.28 -34.34 25.52
C PRO A 41 -4.32 -34.36 26.64
N ILE A 42 -4.94 -33.21 26.92
CA ILE A 42 -6.01 -33.06 27.92
C ILE A 42 -7.25 -33.86 27.49
N TYR A 43 -7.53 -33.87 26.20
CA TYR A 43 -8.64 -34.56 25.60
C TYR A 43 -8.45 -36.09 25.63
N GLY A 44 -7.23 -36.57 25.36
CA GLY A 44 -6.87 -37.99 25.54
C GLY A 44 -7.05 -38.47 26.98
N LEU A 45 -6.60 -37.67 27.96
CA LEU A 45 -6.80 -37.96 29.38
C LEU A 45 -8.29 -37.96 29.75
N ALA A 46 -9.07 -36.98 29.27
CA ALA A 46 -10.50 -36.93 29.52
C ALA A 46 -11.24 -38.16 28.97
N ILE A 47 -10.89 -38.62 27.77
CA ILE A 47 -11.44 -39.85 27.18
C ILE A 47 -11.11 -41.05 28.06
N PHE A 48 -9.85 -41.20 28.47
CA PHE A 48 -9.40 -42.29 29.34
C PHE A 48 -10.17 -42.32 30.68
N LEU A 49 -10.33 -41.16 31.32
CA LEU A 49 -11.09 -41.03 32.57
C LEU A 49 -12.58 -41.34 32.39
N ILE A 50 -13.19 -40.94 31.27
CA ILE A 50 -14.56 -41.33 30.94
C ILE A 50 -14.64 -42.86 30.78
N CYS A 51 -13.73 -43.51 30.06
CA CYS A 51 -13.75 -44.96 29.86
C CYS A 51 -13.60 -45.76 31.16
N ILE A 52 -12.86 -45.23 32.14
CA ILE A 52 -12.70 -45.86 33.47
C ILE A 52 -13.96 -45.68 34.32
N GLU A 53 -14.54 -44.47 34.35
CA GLU A 53 -15.70 -44.18 35.19
C GLU A 53 -17.02 -44.68 34.59
N ASP A 54 -17.14 -44.66 33.26
CA ASP A 54 -18.35 -44.95 32.49
C ASP A 54 -17.99 -45.88 31.32
N ARG A 55 -18.46 -47.14 31.36
CA ARG A 55 -18.23 -48.14 30.29
C ARG A 55 -19.06 -47.90 29.02
N GLY A 56 -19.66 -46.72 28.86
CA GLY A 56 -20.48 -46.35 27.71
C GLY A 56 -19.74 -45.52 26.64
N PRO A 57 -20.44 -45.03 25.61
CA PRO A 57 -19.83 -44.29 24.52
C PRO A 57 -19.26 -42.96 25.00
N VAL A 58 -17.99 -42.71 24.69
CA VAL A 58 -17.23 -41.50 25.07
C VAL A 58 -17.85 -40.22 24.50
N LEU A 59 -18.44 -40.30 23.30
CA LEU A 59 -19.00 -39.16 22.59
C LEU A 59 -20.52 -39.11 22.74
N PHE A 60 -21.02 -37.95 23.16
CA PHE A 60 -22.43 -37.59 23.12
C PHE A 60 -22.74 -36.81 21.85
N ARG A 61 -23.81 -37.18 21.14
CA ARG A 61 -24.25 -36.53 19.90
C ARG A 61 -25.67 -36.02 20.05
N GLN A 62 -25.92 -34.80 19.61
CA GLN A 62 -27.26 -34.19 19.66
C GLN A 62 -27.53 -33.36 18.40
N ALA A 63 -28.72 -33.54 17.82
CA ALA A 63 -29.20 -32.73 16.69
C ALA A 63 -29.46 -31.28 17.15
N ARG A 64 -28.91 -30.32 16.40
CA ARG A 64 -29.08 -28.88 16.64
C ARG A 64 -29.33 -28.14 15.33
N LEU A 65 -30.01 -27.00 15.43
CA LEU A 65 -30.30 -26.12 14.31
C LEU A 65 -29.11 -25.17 14.05
N GLY A 66 -28.60 -25.21 12.82
CA GLY A 66 -27.50 -24.38 12.34
C GLY A 66 -27.92 -23.35 11.29
N LEU A 67 -27.02 -23.08 10.35
CA LEU A 67 -27.25 -22.13 9.26
C LEU A 67 -28.51 -22.51 8.45
N ASN A 68 -29.36 -21.50 8.20
CA ASN A 68 -30.64 -21.64 7.51
C ASN A 68 -31.57 -22.70 8.13
N ARG A 69 -31.48 -22.90 9.46
CA ARG A 69 -32.25 -23.91 10.21
C ARG A 69 -31.95 -25.35 9.78
N ARG A 70 -30.84 -25.60 9.06
CA ARG A 70 -30.41 -26.96 8.75
C ARG A 70 -29.92 -27.66 10.02
N GLU A 71 -30.34 -28.90 10.20
CA GLU A 71 -29.88 -29.70 11.32
C GLU A 71 -28.47 -30.21 11.11
N PHE A 72 -27.71 -30.27 12.20
CA PHE A 72 -26.40 -30.88 12.25
C PHE A 72 -26.17 -31.53 13.61
N MET A 73 -25.24 -32.49 13.67
CA MET A 73 -24.93 -33.22 14.90
C MET A 73 -23.80 -32.54 15.65
N VAL A 74 -24.12 -31.91 16.78
CA VAL A 74 -23.11 -31.41 17.71
C VAL A 74 -22.48 -32.60 18.43
N VAL A 75 -21.15 -32.63 18.48
CA VAL A 75 -20.37 -33.66 19.19
C VAL A 75 -19.82 -33.07 20.49
N LYS A 76 -20.00 -33.80 21.60
CA LYS A 76 -19.50 -33.47 22.94
C LYS A 76 -18.87 -34.69 23.59
N LEU A 77 -18.04 -34.48 24.61
CA LEU A 77 -17.73 -35.57 25.55
C LEU A 77 -18.97 -35.90 26.38
N ARG A 78 -19.19 -37.18 26.64
CA ARG A 78 -20.26 -37.63 27.51
C ARG A 78 -19.98 -37.18 28.94
N THR A 79 -20.99 -36.57 29.58
CA THR A 79 -20.88 -36.05 30.95
C THR A 79 -21.99 -36.58 31.87
N MET A 80 -22.83 -37.47 31.37
CA MET A 80 -23.97 -38.04 32.10
C MET A 80 -24.14 -39.52 31.79
N ASN A 81 -24.46 -40.29 32.82
CA ASN A 81 -24.91 -41.67 32.74
C ASN A 81 -26.25 -41.80 33.48
N ALA A 82 -27.24 -42.49 32.88
CA ALA A 82 -28.59 -42.66 33.44
C ALA A 82 -29.18 -41.36 34.06
N GLN A 83 -29.10 -40.25 33.32
CA GLN A 83 -29.57 -38.91 33.73
C GLN A 83 -28.87 -38.27 34.95
N LYS A 84 -27.83 -38.90 35.51
CA LYS A 84 -26.96 -38.34 36.56
C LYS A 84 -25.63 -37.87 35.98
N VAL A 85 -25.08 -36.78 36.53
CA VAL A 85 -23.77 -36.23 36.12
C VAL A 85 -22.65 -37.00 36.82
N THR A 86 -21.71 -37.56 36.06
CA THR A 86 -20.56 -38.30 36.60
C THR A 86 -19.54 -37.36 37.27
N HIS A 87 -18.59 -37.89 38.04
CA HIS A 87 -17.56 -37.08 38.69
C HIS A 87 -16.66 -36.41 37.66
N VAL A 88 -16.18 -37.17 36.67
CA VAL A 88 -15.44 -36.63 35.52
C VAL A 88 -16.34 -35.68 34.71
N GLY A 89 -17.61 -36.02 34.53
CA GLY A 89 -18.58 -35.18 33.84
C GLY A 89 -18.79 -33.81 34.49
N ARG A 90 -18.74 -33.74 35.83
CA ARG A 90 -18.82 -32.47 36.59
C ARG A 90 -17.58 -31.61 36.36
N TRP A 91 -16.40 -32.21 36.34
CA TRP A 91 -15.15 -31.52 36.03
C TRP A 91 -15.13 -30.99 34.59
N LEU A 92 -15.52 -31.82 33.61
CA LEU A 92 -15.57 -31.45 32.19
C LEU A 92 -16.51 -30.26 31.94
N ARG A 93 -17.68 -30.23 32.57
CA ARG A 93 -18.64 -29.11 32.46
C ARG A 93 -18.15 -27.82 33.12
N THR A 94 -17.35 -27.95 34.18
CA THR A 94 -16.83 -26.79 34.92
C THR A 94 -15.71 -26.10 34.13
N THR A 95 -14.88 -26.90 33.46
CA THR A 95 -13.74 -26.44 32.64
C THR A 95 -14.13 -26.13 31.19
N GLY A 96 -15.29 -26.60 30.72
CA GLY A 96 -15.75 -26.45 29.34
C GLY A 96 -15.06 -27.39 28.35
N ILE A 97 -14.31 -28.37 28.85
CA ILE A 97 -13.59 -29.36 28.01
C ILE A 97 -14.57 -30.25 27.25
N ASP A 98 -15.80 -30.44 27.75
CA ASP A 98 -16.84 -31.21 27.06
C ASP A 98 -17.25 -30.62 25.70
N GLU A 99 -17.01 -29.32 25.48
CA GLU A 99 -17.35 -28.61 24.24
C GLU A 99 -16.19 -28.53 23.24
N VAL A 100 -14.97 -28.97 23.59
CA VAL A 100 -13.77 -28.88 22.72
C VAL A 100 -13.91 -29.69 21.42
N THR A 101 -14.63 -30.82 21.46
CA THR A 101 -14.99 -31.61 20.27
C THR A 101 -15.73 -30.82 19.20
N GLN A 102 -16.41 -29.74 19.57
CA GLN A 102 -17.12 -28.90 18.62
C GLN A 102 -16.17 -28.17 17.66
N PHE A 103 -14.87 -28.12 17.94
CA PHE A 103 -13.89 -27.69 16.94
C PHE A 103 -13.95 -28.57 15.68
N VAL A 104 -14.31 -29.85 15.78
CA VAL A 104 -14.56 -30.70 14.61
C VAL A 104 -15.76 -30.19 13.79
N ASN A 105 -16.84 -29.76 14.45
CA ASN A 105 -17.99 -29.13 13.78
C ASN A 105 -17.61 -27.79 13.13
N VAL A 106 -16.66 -27.05 13.72
CA VAL A 106 -16.09 -25.85 13.09
C VAL A 106 -15.30 -26.23 11.85
N LEU A 107 -14.44 -27.24 11.89
CA LEU A 107 -13.69 -27.71 10.72
C LEU A 107 -14.62 -28.18 9.59
N ARG A 108 -15.69 -28.92 9.91
CA ARG A 108 -16.73 -29.37 8.96
C ARG A 108 -17.58 -28.25 8.37
N GLY A 109 -17.51 -27.04 8.94
CA GLY A 109 -18.24 -25.88 8.44
C GLY A 109 -19.69 -25.81 8.90
N GLU A 110 -20.05 -26.59 9.90
CA GLU A 110 -21.38 -26.60 10.55
C GLU A 110 -21.46 -25.49 11.61
N MET A 111 -20.33 -25.18 12.26
CA MET A 111 -20.21 -24.17 13.32
C MET A 111 -19.12 -23.12 13.03
N SER A 112 -19.14 -22.07 13.82
CA SER A 112 -18.12 -21.03 13.95
C SER A 112 -17.59 -21.03 15.39
N LEU A 113 -16.42 -20.42 15.65
CA LEU A 113 -15.95 -20.26 17.03
C LEU A 113 -16.84 -19.29 17.81
N VAL A 114 -17.24 -18.19 17.15
CA VAL A 114 -18.03 -17.11 17.75
C VAL A 114 -19.32 -16.90 16.96
N GLY A 115 -20.45 -16.98 17.66
CA GLY A 115 -21.78 -16.89 17.06
C GLY A 115 -22.90 -17.22 18.05
N PRO A 116 -24.17 -17.15 17.61
CA PRO A 116 -25.31 -17.56 18.42
C PRO A 116 -25.20 -19.04 18.80
N ARG A 117 -25.53 -19.39 20.05
CA ARG A 117 -25.49 -20.79 20.51
C ARG A 117 -26.41 -21.68 19.66
N PRO A 118 -25.99 -22.91 19.27
CA PRO A 118 -26.87 -23.85 18.58
C PRO A 118 -27.99 -24.35 19.52
N LEU A 119 -29.23 -24.46 19.02
CA LEU A 119 -30.43 -24.85 19.78
C LEU A 119 -31.08 -26.11 19.22
N THR A 120 -31.79 -26.89 20.03
CA THR A 120 -32.64 -27.99 19.52
C THR A 120 -33.94 -27.43 18.94
N ARG A 121 -34.70 -28.23 18.19
CA ARG A 121 -36.06 -27.85 17.76
C ARG A 121 -36.96 -27.55 18.96
N GLU A 122 -36.95 -28.44 19.95
CA GLU A 122 -37.68 -28.27 21.21
C GLU A 122 -37.32 -26.97 21.94
N ASP A 123 -36.03 -26.61 21.99
CA ASP A 123 -35.59 -25.33 22.57
C ASP A 123 -36.15 -24.13 21.80
N VAL A 124 -36.20 -24.20 20.46
CA VAL A 124 -36.75 -23.13 19.63
C VAL A 124 -38.27 -22.99 19.81
N GLU A 125 -38.99 -24.09 19.95
CA GLU A 125 -40.43 -24.12 20.21
C GLU A 125 -40.75 -23.59 21.61
N ARG A 126 -40.07 -24.11 22.64
CA ARG A 126 -40.20 -23.66 24.04
C ARG A 126 -39.91 -22.18 24.22
N LEU A 127 -38.98 -21.62 23.44
CA LEU A 127 -38.62 -20.19 23.50
C LEU A 127 -39.53 -19.30 22.62
N GLY A 128 -40.45 -19.87 21.84
CA GLY A 128 -41.32 -19.15 20.91
C GLY A 128 -40.56 -18.55 19.72
N TRP A 129 -39.48 -19.18 19.27
CA TRP A 129 -38.58 -18.69 18.21
C TRP A 129 -38.80 -19.35 16.85
N SER A 130 -39.93 -20.04 16.68
CA SER A 130 -40.37 -20.64 15.41
C SER A 130 -40.68 -19.58 14.34
N GLY A 131 -41.21 -18.42 14.73
CA GLY A 131 -41.65 -17.35 13.81
C GLY A 131 -40.57 -16.57 13.06
N ILE A 132 -40.99 -15.83 12.03
CA ILE A 132 -40.14 -15.01 11.13
C ILE A 132 -39.35 -13.93 11.90
N SER A 133 -39.93 -13.39 12.97
CA SER A 133 -39.32 -12.32 13.80
C SER A 133 -38.00 -12.71 14.47
N ARG A 134 -37.74 -14.03 14.61
CA ARG A 134 -36.53 -14.59 15.22
C ARG A 134 -35.59 -15.26 14.21
N SER A 135 -35.88 -15.17 12.91
CA SER A 135 -35.15 -15.88 11.84
C SER A 135 -33.71 -15.41 11.63
N ALA A 136 -33.40 -14.14 11.96
CA ALA A 136 -32.11 -13.52 11.66
C ALA A 136 -30.90 -14.26 12.27
N ARG A 137 -31.05 -14.87 13.47
CA ARG A 137 -29.98 -15.66 14.12
C ARG A 137 -29.57 -16.90 13.33
N PHE A 138 -30.49 -17.48 12.55
CA PHE A 138 -30.24 -18.66 11.74
C PHE A 138 -29.62 -18.30 10.39
N GLY A 139 -29.46 -17.00 10.08
CA GLY A 139 -28.81 -16.55 8.85
C GLY A 139 -27.28 -16.68 8.86
N ILE A 140 -26.69 -17.17 9.96
CA ILE A 140 -25.26 -17.36 10.15
C ILE A 140 -24.99 -18.72 10.81
N ARG A 141 -23.74 -19.19 10.75
CA ARG A 141 -23.34 -20.40 11.46
C ARG A 141 -23.41 -20.15 12.98
N PRO A 142 -23.91 -21.10 13.78
CA PRO A 142 -23.89 -20.99 15.23
C PRO A 142 -22.45 -21.04 15.77
N GLY A 143 -22.25 -20.44 16.94
CA GLY A 143 -20.96 -20.36 17.62
C GLY A 143 -20.79 -21.42 18.71
N ILE A 144 -19.54 -21.80 19.00
CA ILE A 144 -19.20 -22.49 20.25
C ILE A 144 -19.40 -21.52 21.43
N THR A 145 -18.92 -20.28 21.28
CA THR A 145 -19.12 -19.19 22.22
C THR A 145 -19.86 -18.01 21.58
N GLY A 146 -20.43 -17.13 22.39
CA GLY A 146 -21.22 -16.01 21.91
C GLY A 146 -21.61 -15.03 23.01
N LEU A 147 -22.08 -13.84 22.62
CA LEU A 147 -22.47 -12.78 23.56
C LEU A 147 -23.52 -13.26 24.57
N ALA A 148 -24.55 -14.00 24.13
CA ALA A 148 -25.57 -14.52 25.02
C ALA A 148 -25.01 -15.52 26.05
N GLN A 149 -24.01 -16.32 25.67
CA GLN A 149 -23.38 -17.31 26.55
C GLN A 149 -22.47 -16.67 27.60
N LEU A 150 -21.70 -15.64 27.22
CA LEU A 150 -20.74 -14.99 28.11
C LEU A 150 -21.40 -13.95 29.02
N PHE A 151 -22.41 -13.23 28.52
CA PHE A 151 -23.07 -12.17 29.28
C PHE A 151 -24.37 -12.62 29.95
N GLY A 152 -24.83 -13.86 29.74
CA GLY A 152 -25.98 -14.44 30.43
C GLY A 152 -27.27 -13.66 30.24
N GLY A 153 -27.99 -13.88 29.13
CA GLY A 153 -29.32 -13.33 28.96
C GLY A 153 -30.29 -13.89 30.01
N HIS A 154 -30.87 -13.02 30.84
CA HIS A 154 -31.77 -13.41 31.92
C HIS A 154 -33.19 -13.73 31.44
N SER A 155 -33.47 -13.51 30.14
CA SER A 155 -34.71 -13.88 29.47
C SER A 155 -34.48 -14.29 28.01
N PRO A 156 -35.40 -15.04 27.39
CA PRO A 156 -35.35 -15.34 25.94
C PRO A 156 -35.24 -14.07 25.08
N SER A 157 -35.96 -13.01 25.47
CA SER A 157 -35.90 -11.74 24.75
C SER A 157 -34.50 -11.12 24.77
N GLU A 158 -33.79 -11.22 25.88
CA GLU A 158 -32.46 -10.65 26.09
C GLU A 158 -31.37 -11.44 25.36
N SER A 159 -31.42 -12.78 25.43
CA SER A 159 -30.48 -13.66 24.72
C SER A 159 -30.49 -13.40 23.21
N TYR A 160 -31.69 -13.28 22.62
CA TYR A 160 -31.79 -12.95 21.19
C TYR A 160 -31.33 -11.53 20.86
N ARG A 161 -31.53 -10.56 21.76
CA ARG A 161 -31.01 -9.20 21.56
C ARG A 161 -29.48 -9.21 21.52
N LEU A 162 -28.84 -10.01 22.36
CA LEU A 162 -27.38 -10.19 22.33
C LEU A 162 -26.92 -10.85 21.02
N ASP A 163 -27.65 -11.85 20.52
CA ASP A 163 -27.38 -12.46 19.22
C ASP A 163 -27.50 -11.44 18.06
N LEU A 164 -28.51 -10.56 18.10
CA LEU A 164 -28.67 -9.48 17.12
C LEU A 164 -27.57 -8.41 17.21
N ILE A 165 -27.10 -8.08 18.42
CA ILE A 165 -25.98 -7.16 18.61
C ILE A 165 -24.72 -7.72 17.96
N TYR A 166 -24.44 -9.01 18.18
CA TYR A 166 -23.34 -9.70 17.54
C TYR A 166 -23.47 -9.66 16.01
N LEU A 167 -24.63 -10.07 15.46
CA LEU A 167 -24.90 -10.07 14.02
C LEU A 167 -24.62 -8.74 13.33
N LYS A 168 -24.90 -7.62 14.01
CA LYS A 168 -24.69 -6.27 13.47
C LYS A 168 -23.25 -5.77 13.61
N ARG A 169 -22.51 -6.24 14.62
CA ARG A 169 -21.21 -5.65 15.02
C ARG A 169 -20.04 -6.61 15.02
N ALA A 170 -20.24 -7.85 14.59
CA ALA A 170 -19.17 -8.83 14.48
C ALA A 170 -18.00 -8.25 13.68
N THR A 171 -16.81 -8.37 14.27
CA THR A 171 -15.52 -7.96 13.69
C THR A 171 -14.49 -8.96 14.20
N LEU A 172 -13.36 -9.09 13.50
CA LEU A 172 -12.28 -9.98 13.93
C LEU A 172 -11.83 -9.68 15.37
N TRP A 173 -11.74 -8.39 15.71
CA TRP A 173 -11.36 -7.98 17.06
C TRP A 173 -12.39 -8.39 18.11
N LEU A 174 -13.68 -8.21 17.83
CA LEU A 174 -14.74 -8.66 18.73
C LEU A 174 -14.71 -10.19 18.91
N ASP A 175 -14.47 -10.95 17.85
CA ASP A 175 -14.35 -12.40 17.94
C ASP A 175 -13.17 -12.83 18.81
N LEU A 176 -11.99 -12.22 18.61
CA LEU A 176 -10.80 -12.49 19.43
C LEU A 176 -11.06 -12.16 20.91
N GLN A 177 -11.71 -11.02 21.18
CA GLN A 177 -12.11 -10.65 22.55
C GLN A 177 -13.07 -11.68 23.16
N LEU A 178 -14.05 -12.17 22.40
CA LEU A 178 -15.01 -13.15 22.90
C LEU A 178 -14.39 -14.53 23.10
N VAL A 179 -13.46 -14.96 22.23
CA VAL A 179 -12.69 -16.19 22.41
C VAL A 179 -11.82 -16.11 23.66
N LEU A 180 -11.04 -15.03 23.83
CA LEU A 180 -10.20 -14.82 25.02
C LEU A 180 -11.04 -14.77 26.30
N LEU A 181 -12.15 -14.03 26.28
CA LEU A 181 -13.06 -13.96 27.41
C LEU A 181 -13.67 -15.33 27.74
N SER A 182 -13.98 -16.14 26.72
CA SER A 182 -14.46 -17.52 26.92
C SER A 182 -13.43 -18.40 27.62
N ILE A 183 -12.16 -18.30 27.24
CA ILE A 183 -11.06 -19.03 27.90
C ILE A 183 -10.92 -18.57 29.35
N ILE A 184 -10.86 -17.26 29.58
CA ILE A 184 -10.72 -16.65 30.91
C ILE A 184 -11.88 -17.06 31.84
N VAL A 185 -13.12 -17.04 31.35
CA VAL A 185 -14.30 -17.43 32.14
C VAL A 185 -14.26 -18.91 32.52
N ASN A 186 -13.78 -19.78 31.64
CA ASN A 186 -13.66 -21.22 31.89
C ASN A 186 -12.48 -21.57 32.82
N VAL A 187 -11.40 -20.79 32.82
CA VAL A 187 -10.21 -21.01 33.68
C VAL A 187 -10.39 -20.42 35.08
N ILE A 188 -10.94 -19.20 35.20
CA ILE A 188 -10.98 -18.43 36.47
C ILE A 188 -12.35 -18.52 37.17
N GLY A 189 -13.38 -18.99 36.46
CA GLY A 189 -14.73 -19.19 36.97
C GLY A 189 -15.64 -17.96 36.89
N LYS A 190 -16.96 -18.21 36.73
CA LYS A 190 -18.00 -17.19 36.49
C LYS A 190 -18.22 -16.19 37.64
N LYS A 191 -17.88 -16.55 38.88
CA LYS A 191 -18.05 -15.67 40.06
C LYS A 191 -16.97 -14.58 40.14
N ARG A 192 -15.71 -14.91 39.83
CA ARG A 192 -14.55 -13.98 39.91
C ARG A 192 -14.43 -13.04 38.71
N THR A 193 -14.93 -13.43 37.55
CA THR A 193 -14.88 -12.63 36.30
C THR A 193 -15.98 -11.57 36.18
N ARG A 194 -16.89 -11.47 37.17
CA ARG A 194 -18.06 -10.57 37.16
C ARG A 194 -17.69 -9.08 37.08
N VAL A 195 -16.51 -8.69 37.60
CA VAL A 195 -15.97 -7.30 37.56
C VAL A 195 -15.41 -6.94 36.18
N MET A 196 -14.71 -7.85 35.48
CA MET A 196 -14.26 -7.61 34.09
C MET A 196 -15.43 -7.53 33.12
N VAL A 197 -16.45 -8.37 33.32
CA VAL A 197 -17.66 -8.41 32.50
C VAL A 197 -18.52 -7.15 32.71
N SER A 198 -18.45 -6.48 33.87
CA SER A 198 -19.21 -5.25 34.15
C SER A 198 -18.70 -4.03 33.36
N GLY A 199 -17.38 -3.87 33.20
CA GLY A 199 -16.78 -2.83 32.37
C GLY A 199 -17.11 -2.99 30.87
N PHE A 200 -17.12 -4.23 30.38
CA PHE A 200 -17.54 -4.54 29.01
C PHE A 200 -19.06 -4.38 28.82
N ARG A 201 -19.89 -4.77 29.80
CA ARG A 201 -21.34 -4.50 29.84
C ARG A 201 -21.63 -2.99 29.82
N ALA A 202 -20.85 -2.16 30.52
CA ALA A 202 -21.01 -0.69 30.51
C ALA A 202 -20.72 -0.09 29.13
N ASN A 203 -19.73 -0.62 28.40
CA ASN A 203 -19.49 -0.26 27.00
C ASN A 203 -20.69 -0.65 26.11
N ILE A 204 -21.17 -1.90 26.20
CA ILE A 204 -22.38 -2.35 25.46
C ILE A 204 -23.63 -1.52 25.82
N ARG A 205 -23.80 -1.13 27.08
CA ARG A 205 -24.93 -0.31 27.57
C ARG A 205 -24.83 1.15 27.13
N ARG A 206 -23.63 1.74 27.04
CA ARG A 206 -23.41 3.06 26.39
C ARG A 206 -23.81 3.04 24.92
N TYR A 207 -23.64 1.92 24.23
CA TYR A 207 -24.10 1.77 22.85
C TYR A 207 -25.63 1.64 22.71
N ARG A 208 -26.34 1.19 23.76
CA ARG A 208 -27.82 1.14 23.83
C ARG A 208 -28.45 2.54 23.76
N LEU A 209 -27.86 3.52 24.45
CA LEU A 209 -28.35 4.91 24.49
C LEU A 209 -28.19 5.64 23.15
N LYS A 210 -27.11 5.38 22.40
CA LYS A 210 -26.91 5.95 21.05
C LYS A 210 -27.99 5.52 20.04
N LEU A 211 -28.53 4.32 20.17
CA LEU A 211 -29.52 3.75 19.24
C LEU A 211 -30.95 4.26 19.48
N VAL A 212 -31.34 4.48 20.75
CA VAL A 212 -32.64 5.08 21.09
C VAL A 212 -32.65 6.56 20.70
N ARG A 213 -31.55 7.28 20.96
CA ARG A 213 -31.38 8.68 20.57
C ARG A 213 -31.37 8.86 19.04
N GLN A 214 -30.72 7.95 18.30
CA GLN A 214 -30.75 7.96 16.82
C GLN A 214 -32.13 7.63 16.22
N LYS A 215 -32.97 6.83 16.90
CA LYS A 215 -34.35 6.56 16.43
C LYS A 215 -35.30 7.71 16.72
N MET A 216 -35.16 8.39 17.87
CA MET A 216 -35.93 9.61 18.16
C MET A 216 -35.53 10.77 17.23
N LEU A 217 -34.24 10.99 17.01
CA LEU A 217 -33.75 12.03 16.09
C LEU A 217 -34.12 11.77 14.61
N ARG A 218 -34.36 10.50 14.22
CA ARG A 218 -34.84 10.14 12.87
C ARG A 218 -36.35 10.35 12.68
N ALA A 219 -37.13 10.42 13.77
CA ALA A 219 -38.56 10.73 13.71
C ALA A 219 -38.80 12.24 13.63
N GLU A 220 -37.94 13.04 14.26
CA GLU A 220 -38.00 14.52 14.22
C GLU A 220 -37.31 15.10 12.97
N GLY A 221 -36.26 14.46 12.45
CA GLY A 221 -35.47 14.94 11.31
C GLY A 221 -36.09 14.75 9.92
N LYS A 222 -37.34 14.27 9.79
CA LYS A 222 -38.00 14.07 8.48
C LYS A 222 -38.68 15.32 7.91
N ARG A 223 -38.66 16.46 8.61
CA ARG A 223 -39.29 17.72 8.17
C ARG A 223 -38.34 18.86 7.77
N ARG A 224 -37.02 18.65 7.76
CA ARG A 224 -36.07 19.65 7.26
C ARG A 224 -35.06 19.00 6.33
N GLN A 225 -35.34 19.13 5.04
CA GLN A 225 -34.44 19.72 4.05
C GLN A 225 -33.05 19.08 3.90
N GLU A 226 -32.84 18.48 2.72
CA GLU A 226 -31.74 18.82 1.79
C GLU A 226 -30.64 19.69 2.38
N ASP A 227 -29.57 19.06 2.86
CA ASP A 227 -28.17 19.38 2.56
C ASP A 227 -27.24 18.57 3.47
N GLY A 228 -26.11 18.13 2.90
CA GLY A 228 -24.90 17.87 3.67
C GLY A 228 -24.87 16.64 4.60
N ASN A 229 -24.16 15.61 4.12
CA ASN A 229 -23.29 14.76 4.94
C ASN A 229 -23.95 13.70 5.84
N ASN A 230 -24.21 12.52 5.26
CA ASN A 230 -24.74 11.36 6.00
C ASN A 230 -23.62 10.42 6.48
N ARG A 231 -23.33 10.47 7.79
CA ARG A 231 -22.42 9.59 8.54
C ARG A 231 -22.74 8.10 8.33
N ARG A 232 -21.95 7.43 7.49
CA ARG A 232 -21.75 5.96 7.53
C ARG A 232 -20.62 5.62 8.52
N MET A 233 -20.75 4.47 9.19
CA MET A 233 -19.74 3.90 10.09
C MET A 233 -18.33 4.03 9.50
N ALA A 234 -17.40 4.56 10.30
CA ALA A 234 -16.04 4.87 9.92
C ALA A 234 -15.25 3.63 9.46
N LEU A 235 -15.35 3.33 8.17
CA LEU A 235 -14.17 2.98 7.39
C LEU A 235 -13.20 4.18 7.49
N PRO A 236 -11.87 3.99 7.55
CA PRO A 236 -10.97 5.12 7.54
C PRO A 236 -11.35 6.00 6.34
N ILE A 237 -11.57 7.31 6.57
CA ILE A 237 -11.52 8.33 5.49
C ILE A 237 -10.42 7.87 4.55
N LYS A 238 -10.79 7.41 3.37
CA LYS A 238 -9.81 6.90 2.42
C LYS A 238 -8.83 8.06 2.16
N MET A 239 -7.57 7.78 1.83
CA MET A 239 -6.62 8.83 1.42
C MET A 239 -7.00 9.37 0.03
N GLU A 240 -8.28 9.69 -0.16
CA GLU A 240 -8.92 10.26 -1.34
C GLU A 240 -9.26 11.74 -1.11
N VAL A 241 -9.37 12.18 0.15
CA VAL A 241 -9.81 13.54 0.51
C VAL A 241 -8.65 14.28 1.17
N ALA A 242 -8.32 15.44 0.61
CA ALA A 242 -7.31 16.33 1.16
C ALA A 242 -7.72 16.86 2.56
N PRO A 243 -6.74 17.23 3.42
CA PRO A 243 -7.04 17.93 4.66
C PRO A 243 -7.85 19.21 4.40
N ALA A 244 -8.88 19.45 5.20
CA ALA A 244 -9.68 20.68 5.08
C ALA A 244 -8.80 21.91 5.36
N LEU A 245 -8.90 22.92 4.50
CA LEU A 245 -8.29 24.23 4.77
C LEU A 245 -9.11 24.93 5.85
N GLY A 246 -8.41 25.54 6.80
CA GLY A 246 -9.02 26.31 7.87
C GLY A 246 -9.50 27.68 7.38
N GLN A 247 -10.04 28.48 8.31
CA GLN A 247 -10.26 29.90 8.07
C GLN A 247 -8.92 30.60 7.78
N VAL A 248 -8.96 31.62 6.94
CA VAL A 248 -7.80 32.46 6.60
C VAL A 248 -7.41 33.24 7.86
N PRO A 249 -6.29 32.92 8.52
CA PRO A 249 -5.87 33.61 9.73
C PRO A 249 -5.35 35.01 9.38
N ARG A 250 -5.49 35.95 10.32
CA ARG A 250 -4.82 37.25 10.26
C ARG A 250 -3.45 37.10 10.93
N GLY A 251 -2.38 37.39 10.20
CA GLY A 251 -1.02 37.32 10.69
C GLY A 251 -0.11 38.29 9.94
N VAL A 252 1.04 38.60 10.54
CA VAL A 252 2.07 39.41 9.89
C VAL A 252 2.97 38.48 9.08
N ILE A 253 3.25 38.85 7.83
CA ILE A 253 4.17 38.11 6.97
C ILE A 253 5.58 38.16 7.55
N ALA A 254 6.16 37.01 7.83
CA ALA A 254 7.55 36.88 8.26
C ALA A 254 8.48 37.00 7.05
N LYS A 255 9.24 38.11 7.01
CA LYS A 255 10.24 38.36 5.97
C LYS A 255 11.30 37.28 5.95
N ARG A 256 11.76 36.96 4.74
CA ARG A 256 12.74 35.91 4.44
C ARG A 256 12.31 34.52 4.92
N HIS A 257 11.02 34.27 5.08
CA HIS A 257 10.48 32.94 5.42
C HIS A 257 9.87 32.27 4.17
N VAL A 258 10.43 31.12 3.80
CA VAL A 258 10.01 30.27 2.69
C VAL A 258 9.28 29.06 3.24
N LEU A 259 8.09 28.78 2.69
CA LEU A 259 7.38 27.54 2.93
C LEU A 259 7.31 26.70 1.64
N LEU A 260 7.94 25.54 1.65
CA LEU A 260 7.84 24.57 0.55
C LEU A 260 6.74 23.55 0.86
N ILE A 261 5.75 23.45 -0.01
CA ILE A 261 4.58 22.57 0.19
C ILE A 261 4.56 21.45 -0.84
N ASN A 262 4.42 20.22 -0.37
CA ASN A 262 4.03 19.05 -1.17
C ASN A 262 2.51 18.86 -1.04
N PRO A 263 1.71 19.21 -2.07
CA PRO A 263 0.26 19.11 -2.00
C PRO A 263 -0.22 17.68 -1.79
N PHE A 264 -1.41 17.53 -1.20
CA PHE A 264 -2.05 16.24 -1.06
C PHE A 264 -2.41 15.66 -2.43
N TYR A 265 -2.06 14.40 -2.67
CA TYR A 265 -2.51 13.69 -3.86
C TYR A 265 -3.40 12.50 -3.49
N PRO A 266 -4.61 12.40 -4.04
CA PRO A 266 -5.50 11.30 -3.71
C PRO A 266 -4.90 9.96 -4.17
N LYS A 267 -5.23 8.91 -3.43
CA LYS A 267 -4.90 7.53 -3.79
C LYS A 267 -6.15 6.69 -3.91
N ASP A 268 -6.19 5.96 -5.02
CA ASP A 268 -7.09 4.84 -5.22
C ASP A 268 -7.03 3.89 -4.00
N PRO A 269 -8.17 3.48 -3.41
CA PRO A 269 -8.21 2.54 -2.31
C PRO A 269 -7.61 1.16 -2.61
N VAL A 270 -7.47 0.76 -3.88
CA VAL A 270 -6.73 -0.45 -4.30
C VAL A 270 -5.22 -0.21 -4.41
N SER A 271 -4.77 1.03 -4.41
CA SER A 271 -3.35 1.40 -4.35
C SER A 271 -2.80 1.32 -2.93
N SER A 272 -1.48 1.15 -2.82
CA SER A 272 -0.81 1.17 -1.52
C SER A 272 -0.69 2.59 -1.01
N PHE A 273 -1.24 2.87 0.17
CA PHE A 273 -1.07 4.17 0.83
C PHE A 273 0.37 4.41 1.30
N GLY A 274 1.16 3.35 1.48
CA GLY A 274 2.58 3.45 1.81
C GLY A 274 3.39 4.26 0.79
N LYS A 275 2.92 4.35 -0.47
CA LYS A 275 3.56 5.18 -1.51
C LYS A 275 3.71 6.65 -1.12
N HIS A 276 2.90 7.19 -0.20
CA HIS A 276 3.05 8.55 0.32
C HIS A 276 4.30 8.78 1.16
N VAL A 277 4.80 7.70 1.77
CA VAL A 277 5.85 7.78 2.78
C VAL A 277 7.01 6.85 2.48
N LEU A 278 7.12 6.33 1.25
CA LEU A 278 8.32 5.61 0.82
C LEU A 278 9.53 6.54 0.83
N THR A 279 9.40 7.68 0.15
CA THR A 279 10.42 8.73 0.07
C THR A 279 9.77 10.11 0.04
N PRO A 280 10.42 11.14 0.58
CA PRO A 280 10.03 12.53 0.37
C PRO A 280 10.23 12.94 -1.09
N THR A 281 9.59 14.03 -1.51
CA THR A 281 9.78 14.61 -2.85
C THR A 281 11.19 15.16 -3.02
N LEU A 282 11.94 14.61 -3.99
CA LEU A 282 13.28 15.08 -4.32
C LEU A 282 13.27 16.51 -4.89
N ALA A 283 12.18 16.90 -5.58
CA ALA A 283 12.03 18.24 -6.13
C ALA A 283 12.13 19.30 -5.04
N LEU A 284 11.32 19.22 -3.98
CA LEU A 284 11.33 20.25 -2.93
C LEU A 284 12.62 20.22 -2.10
N THR A 285 13.25 19.06 -1.89
CA THR A 285 14.56 19.03 -1.23
C THR A 285 15.65 19.65 -2.10
N SER A 286 15.55 19.54 -3.43
CA SER A 286 16.50 20.17 -4.37
C SER A 286 16.32 21.70 -4.38
N ILE A 287 15.07 22.16 -4.41
CA ILE A 287 14.72 23.59 -4.24
C ILE A 287 15.22 24.12 -2.88
N ALA A 288 15.08 23.33 -1.82
CA ALA A 288 15.62 23.70 -0.52
C ALA A 288 17.15 23.77 -0.49
N GLY A 289 17.84 22.91 -1.25
CA GLY A 289 19.30 22.98 -1.44
C GLY A 289 19.74 24.21 -2.23
N ALA A 290 18.91 24.66 -3.18
CA ALA A 290 19.13 25.87 -3.97
C ALA A 290 18.69 27.17 -3.27
N THR A 291 18.07 27.10 -2.10
CA THR A 291 17.61 28.30 -1.40
C THR A 291 18.82 29.11 -0.91
N PRO A 292 18.96 30.41 -1.26
CA PRO A 292 20.10 31.22 -0.86
C PRO A 292 20.23 31.37 0.66
N ALA A 293 21.45 31.60 1.13
CA ALA A 293 21.70 31.89 2.53
C ALA A 293 20.91 33.13 2.99
N GLY A 294 20.45 33.12 4.25
CA GLY A 294 19.66 34.20 4.85
C GLY A 294 18.14 34.05 4.73
N TRP A 295 17.66 33.02 4.02
CA TRP A 295 16.25 32.60 4.04
C TRP A 295 16.02 31.51 5.08
N GLN A 296 14.96 31.66 5.88
CA GLN A 296 14.45 30.61 6.76
C GLN A 296 13.53 29.69 5.97
N LEU A 297 13.76 28.38 6.03
CA LEU A 297 13.03 27.41 5.23
C LEU A 297 12.21 26.46 6.09
N GLN A 298 10.94 26.30 5.73
CA GLN A 298 10.02 25.35 6.31
C GLN A 298 9.50 24.40 5.23
N TYR A 299 9.34 23.13 5.59
CA TYR A 299 8.79 22.09 4.72
C TYR A 299 7.43 21.63 5.25
N TRP A 300 6.45 21.51 4.37
CA TRP A 300 5.15 20.94 4.69
C TRP A 300 4.73 19.89 3.65
N ASP A 301 4.29 18.73 4.11
CA ASP A 301 3.77 17.68 3.25
C ASP A 301 2.38 17.26 3.73
N GLU A 302 1.35 17.63 2.95
CA GLU A 302 -0.04 17.29 3.30
C GLU A 302 -0.28 15.78 3.33
N ASN A 303 0.55 14.99 2.64
CA ASN A 303 0.47 13.54 2.59
C ASN A 303 0.88 12.87 3.92
N LEU A 304 1.50 13.64 4.84
CA LEU A 304 1.78 13.19 6.21
C LEU A 304 0.56 13.34 7.15
N LEU A 305 -0.57 13.86 6.66
CA LEU A 305 -1.86 13.91 7.36
C LEU A 305 -1.80 14.62 8.73
N LYS A 306 -0.96 15.65 8.83
CA LYS A 306 -0.70 16.43 10.06
C LYS A 306 -1.69 17.57 10.31
N GLY A 307 -2.57 17.85 9.35
CA GLY A 307 -3.58 18.90 9.47
C GLY A 307 -3.47 19.90 8.32
N PRO A 308 -3.97 21.13 8.50
CA PRO A 308 -3.79 22.20 7.53
C PRO A 308 -2.32 22.65 7.49
N PRO A 309 -1.87 23.22 6.36
CA PRO A 309 -0.52 23.76 6.24
C PRO A 309 -0.29 24.95 7.19
N PRO A 310 0.98 25.20 7.59
CA PRO A 310 1.31 26.15 8.65
C PRO A 310 1.06 27.59 8.22
N THR A 311 0.58 28.40 9.16
CA THR A 311 0.32 29.84 8.99
C THR A 311 0.94 30.68 10.11
N ASP A 312 1.69 30.05 11.00
CA ASP A 312 2.37 30.70 12.13
C ASP A 312 3.82 30.18 12.22
N PRO A 313 4.83 31.00 11.86
CA PRO A 313 4.68 32.31 11.24
C PRO A 313 4.09 32.22 9.82
N LEU A 314 3.48 33.30 9.35
CA LEU A 314 2.98 33.37 7.98
C LEU A 314 4.18 33.58 7.02
N PRO A 315 4.40 32.73 6.00
CA PRO A 315 5.56 32.85 5.12
C PRO A 315 5.48 34.09 4.23
N GLU A 316 6.64 34.61 3.81
CA GLU A 316 6.72 35.61 2.74
C GLU A 316 6.43 34.98 1.37
N VAL A 317 6.92 33.76 1.17
CA VAL A 317 6.73 33.04 -0.09
C VAL A 317 6.43 31.55 0.13
N VAL A 318 5.48 31.04 -0.66
CA VAL A 318 5.16 29.61 -0.75
C VAL A 318 5.62 29.08 -2.10
N GLY A 319 6.45 28.04 -2.08
CA GLY A 319 6.87 27.29 -3.27
C GLY A 319 6.20 25.92 -3.34
N MET A 320 5.58 25.61 -4.47
CA MET A 320 4.93 24.32 -4.70
C MET A 320 5.38 23.67 -6.00
N THR A 321 5.63 22.37 -5.95
CA THR A 321 5.74 21.54 -7.16
C THR A 321 4.37 20.97 -7.50
N VAL A 322 3.91 21.20 -8.72
CA VAL A 322 2.58 20.83 -9.21
C VAL A 322 2.70 19.69 -10.20
N HIS A 323 2.03 18.59 -9.88
CA HIS A 323 1.80 17.49 -10.80
C HIS A 323 0.33 17.47 -11.20
N LEU A 324 0.05 16.95 -12.39
CA LEU A 324 -1.27 17.02 -12.99
C LEU A 324 -2.36 16.37 -12.13
N THR A 325 -2.06 15.23 -11.52
CA THR A 325 -2.99 14.46 -10.64
C THR A 325 -3.41 15.18 -9.36
N PHE A 326 -2.79 16.31 -9.04
CA PHE A 326 -3.13 17.12 -7.86
C PHE A 326 -3.04 18.62 -8.14
N ALA A 327 -3.17 19.02 -9.41
CA ALA A 327 -3.10 20.42 -9.82
C ALA A 327 -4.18 21.26 -9.14
N GLN A 328 -5.42 20.77 -9.11
CA GLN A 328 -6.52 21.44 -8.42
C GLN A 328 -6.20 21.69 -6.94
N ARG A 329 -5.63 20.71 -6.23
CA ARG A 329 -5.27 20.88 -4.83
C ARG A 329 -4.16 21.92 -4.64
N ALA A 330 -3.19 21.96 -5.55
CA ALA A 330 -2.16 23.00 -5.53
C ALA A 330 -2.76 24.41 -5.75
N TYR A 331 -3.76 24.54 -6.64
CA TYR A 331 -4.46 25.80 -6.86
C TYR A 331 -5.30 26.24 -5.65
N GLU A 332 -6.02 25.32 -5.01
CA GLU A 332 -6.74 25.61 -3.75
C GLU A 332 -5.81 26.14 -2.66
N LEU A 333 -4.63 25.52 -2.50
CA LEU A 333 -3.60 25.97 -1.56
C LEU A 333 -3.04 27.35 -1.96
N ALA A 334 -2.75 27.53 -3.24
CA ALA A 334 -2.24 28.78 -3.79
C ALA A 334 -3.22 29.94 -3.49
N ASP A 335 -4.48 29.79 -3.88
CA ASP A 335 -5.51 30.81 -3.66
C ASP A 335 -5.74 31.08 -2.17
N TRP A 336 -5.61 30.07 -1.31
CA TRP A 336 -5.73 30.22 0.13
C TRP A 336 -4.60 31.05 0.74
N TYR A 337 -3.35 30.83 0.34
CA TYR A 337 -2.21 31.65 0.77
C TYR A 337 -2.23 33.05 0.14
N LYS A 338 -2.64 33.20 -1.12
CA LYS A 338 -2.80 34.51 -1.76
C LYS A 338 -3.80 35.40 -1.03
N LYS A 339 -4.90 34.84 -0.51
CA LYS A 339 -5.88 35.57 0.33
C LYS A 339 -5.27 36.12 1.63
N MET A 340 -4.11 35.62 2.06
CA MET A 340 -3.35 36.11 3.21
C MET A 340 -2.28 37.15 2.83
N GLY A 341 -2.15 37.49 1.54
CA GLY A 341 -1.10 38.37 1.03
C GLY A 341 0.26 37.69 0.85
N VAL A 342 0.34 36.36 0.96
CA VAL A 342 1.57 35.58 0.76
C VAL A 342 1.86 35.45 -0.73
N THR A 343 3.12 35.63 -1.14
CA THR A 343 3.56 35.40 -2.53
C THR A 343 3.57 33.90 -2.83
N VAL A 344 2.94 33.50 -3.94
CA VAL A 344 2.89 32.08 -4.35
C VAL A 344 3.67 31.84 -5.64
N VAL A 345 4.56 30.84 -5.61
CA VAL A 345 5.33 30.37 -6.75
C VAL A 345 4.97 28.92 -7.07
N LEU A 346 4.48 28.68 -8.29
CA LEU A 346 4.17 27.34 -8.78
C LEU A 346 5.20 26.87 -9.80
N GLY A 347 5.76 25.67 -9.61
CA GLY A 347 6.61 24.99 -10.58
C GLY A 347 6.20 23.54 -10.77
N GLY A 348 6.99 22.77 -11.53
CA GLY A 348 6.75 21.35 -11.75
C GLY A 348 6.06 21.03 -13.07
N LEU A 349 5.84 19.74 -13.32
CA LEU A 349 5.49 19.22 -14.65
C LEU A 349 4.18 19.80 -15.20
N HIS A 350 3.15 19.96 -14.36
CA HIS A 350 1.88 20.50 -14.82
C HIS A 350 2.00 21.96 -15.27
N VAL A 351 2.85 22.75 -14.62
CA VAL A 351 3.11 24.15 -14.99
C VAL A 351 3.79 24.25 -16.35
N VAL A 352 4.57 23.24 -16.75
CA VAL A 352 5.18 23.18 -18.09
C VAL A 352 4.10 22.91 -19.16
N SER A 353 3.19 21.97 -18.91
CA SER A 353 2.13 21.60 -19.87
C SER A 353 0.99 22.62 -19.94
N CYS A 354 0.66 23.25 -18.82
CA CYS A 354 -0.52 24.11 -18.65
C CYS A 354 -0.15 25.45 -17.97
N PRO A 355 0.80 26.23 -18.52
CA PRO A 355 1.31 27.44 -17.87
C PRO A 355 0.24 28.51 -17.68
N ASP A 356 -0.65 28.69 -18.66
CA ASP A 356 -1.72 29.69 -18.61
C ASP A 356 -2.76 29.38 -17.53
N GLU A 357 -3.04 28.10 -17.30
CA GLU A 357 -3.91 27.64 -16.20
C GLU A 357 -3.27 27.93 -14.84
N ALA A 358 -2.02 27.50 -14.65
CA ALA A 358 -1.29 27.70 -13.40
C ALA A 358 -1.06 29.18 -13.05
N SER A 359 -0.83 30.02 -14.06
CA SER A 359 -0.57 31.46 -13.88
C SER A 359 -1.71 32.23 -13.20
N LYS A 360 -2.96 31.74 -13.31
CA LYS A 360 -4.13 32.36 -12.67
C LYS A 360 -4.11 32.26 -11.14
N HIS A 361 -3.41 31.25 -10.62
CA HIS A 361 -3.37 30.93 -9.19
C HIS A 361 -2.05 31.32 -8.52
N ALA A 362 -1.05 31.75 -9.27
CA ALA A 362 0.29 32.08 -8.78
C ALA A 362 0.60 33.58 -8.91
N ASP A 363 1.59 34.07 -8.16
CA ASP A 363 2.20 35.38 -8.41
C ASP A 363 3.38 35.25 -9.39
N ALA A 364 4.07 34.11 -9.35
CA ALA A 364 5.07 33.71 -10.33
C ALA A 364 4.95 32.22 -10.68
N ILE A 365 5.26 31.86 -11.92
CA ILE A 365 5.39 30.46 -12.34
C ILE A 365 6.83 30.15 -12.78
N ALA A 366 7.32 28.96 -12.43
CA ALA A 366 8.65 28.47 -12.80
C ALA A 366 8.53 27.32 -13.81
N ILE A 367 8.97 27.57 -15.05
CA ILE A 367 8.88 26.63 -16.17
C ILE A 367 10.29 26.09 -16.48
N GLY A 368 10.50 24.79 -16.25
CA GLY A 368 11.75 24.10 -16.50
C GLY A 368 12.55 23.80 -15.23
N ASP A 369 13.86 24.07 -15.23
CA ASP A 369 14.74 23.71 -14.11
C ASP A 369 14.54 24.64 -12.90
N GLY A 370 13.71 24.17 -11.97
CA GLY A 370 13.41 24.91 -10.73
C GLY A 370 14.64 25.13 -9.83
N VAL A 371 15.66 24.28 -9.89
CA VAL A 371 16.87 24.43 -9.05
C VAL A 371 17.62 25.70 -9.44
N HIS A 372 17.65 26.06 -10.73
CA HIS A 372 18.30 27.28 -11.19
C HIS A 372 17.41 28.52 -11.08
N LEU A 373 16.10 28.35 -11.25
CA LEU A 373 15.15 29.47 -11.17
C LEU A 373 14.94 29.95 -9.74
N TRP A 374 14.95 29.04 -8.77
CA TRP A 374 14.58 29.37 -7.39
C TRP A 374 15.43 30.47 -6.73
N PRO A 375 16.78 30.46 -6.81
CA PRO A 375 17.60 31.56 -6.33
C PRO A 375 17.24 32.91 -6.95
N GLN A 376 17.00 32.93 -8.27
CA GLN A 376 16.64 34.14 -9.01
C GLN A 376 15.29 34.68 -8.53
N ILE A 377 14.28 33.82 -8.43
CA ILE A 377 12.93 34.18 -7.97
C ILE A 377 12.98 34.82 -6.58
N LEU A 378 13.75 34.24 -5.64
CA LEU A 378 13.88 34.78 -4.28
C LEU A 378 14.64 36.12 -4.25
N ASN A 379 15.66 36.27 -5.10
CA ASN A 379 16.38 37.55 -5.22
C ASN A 379 15.47 38.65 -5.78
N ASP A 380 14.71 38.36 -6.82
CA ASP A 380 13.79 39.30 -7.46
C ASP A 380 12.63 39.66 -6.53
N LEU A 381 12.12 38.69 -5.75
CA LEU A 381 11.17 38.95 -4.66
C LEU A 381 11.74 39.94 -3.63
N SER A 382 12.96 39.68 -3.14
CA SER A 382 13.60 40.53 -2.11
C SER A 382 13.90 41.94 -2.58
N SER A 383 14.04 42.14 -3.89
CA SER A 383 14.31 43.43 -4.53
C SER A 383 13.06 44.11 -5.11
N GLY A 384 11.87 43.54 -4.91
CA GLY A 384 10.60 44.09 -5.40
C GLY A 384 10.43 44.02 -6.93
N ARG A 385 11.16 43.13 -7.60
CA ARG A 385 11.17 42.95 -9.07
C ARG A 385 10.65 41.58 -9.51
N LEU A 386 9.76 40.96 -8.72
CA LEU A 386 9.23 39.63 -9.04
C LEU A 386 8.52 39.62 -10.40
N GLU A 387 9.05 38.84 -11.35
CA GLU A 387 8.39 38.58 -12.64
C GLU A 387 7.25 37.57 -12.51
N LYS A 388 6.32 37.57 -13.48
CA LYS A 388 5.21 36.60 -13.51
C LYS A 388 5.63 35.22 -14.00
N VAL A 389 6.65 35.14 -14.88
CA VAL A 389 7.02 33.89 -15.56
C VAL A 389 8.54 33.78 -15.64
N TYR A 390 9.08 32.73 -15.03
CA TYR A 390 10.49 32.38 -15.09
C TYR A 390 10.70 31.13 -15.94
N ARG A 391 11.76 31.11 -16.75
CA ARG A 391 12.08 29.98 -17.64
C ARG A 391 13.56 29.62 -17.56
N ALA A 392 13.86 28.34 -17.32
CA ALA A 392 15.21 27.82 -17.41
C ALA A 392 15.20 26.43 -18.05
N PRO A 393 16.00 26.18 -19.11
CA PRO A 393 16.15 24.84 -19.65
C PRO A 393 17.04 23.98 -18.74
N PHE A 394 16.92 22.66 -18.84
CA PHE A 394 17.78 21.70 -18.13
C PHE A 394 19.16 21.51 -18.81
N CYS A 395 19.71 22.58 -19.40
CA CYS A 395 20.93 22.51 -20.21
C CYS A 395 22.22 22.82 -19.44
N LYS A 396 22.13 23.33 -18.20
CA LYS A 396 23.34 23.53 -17.38
C LYS A 396 23.92 22.18 -16.97
N ASN A 397 25.21 22.21 -16.64
CA ASN A 397 25.90 21.02 -16.18
C ASN A 397 25.30 20.53 -14.86
N TYR A 398 24.75 19.32 -14.86
CA TYR A 398 24.07 18.77 -13.68
C TYR A 398 24.99 18.63 -12.45
N ARG A 399 26.32 18.56 -12.68
CA ARG A 399 27.32 18.57 -11.61
C ARG A 399 27.27 19.83 -10.73
N GLU A 400 26.82 20.95 -11.29
CA GLU A 400 26.82 22.27 -10.62
C GLU A 400 25.60 22.46 -9.70
N ASP A 401 24.62 21.57 -9.76
CA ASP A 401 23.45 21.66 -8.90
C ASP A 401 23.85 21.50 -7.43
N PRO A 402 23.33 22.36 -6.53
CA PRO A 402 23.55 22.21 -5.11
C PRO A 402 22.91 20.90 -4.62
N MET A 403 23.54 20.31 -3.60
CA MET A 403 23.03 19.07 -3.03
C MET A 403 21.66 19.32 -2.36
N PRO A 404 20.67 18.41 -2.54
CA PRO A 404 19.37 18.58 -1.91
C PRO A 404 19.44 18.67 -0.38
N ASN A 405 18.76 19.67 0.20
CA ASN A 405 18.70 19.86 1.64
C ASN A 405 17.63 18.95 2.26
N ARG A 406 18.07 17.86 2.89
CA ARG A 406 17.22 16.87 3.55
C ARG A 406 17.08 17.07 5.06
N GLN A 407 17.75 18.08 5.63
CA GLN A 407 17.67 18.36 7.07
C GLN A 407 16.30 18.89 7.49
N ILE A 408 15.58 19.50 6.53
CA ILE A 408 14.23 20.07 6.72
C ILE A 408 13.14 19.01 6.84
N LEU A 409 13.46 17.74 6.58
CA LEU A 409 12.47 16.67 6.48
C LEU A 409 12.17 16.03 7.85
N PRO A 410 10.90 15.67 8.12
CA PRO A 410 10.55 14.85 9.28
C PRO A 410 10.97 13.39 9.03
N ARG A 411 12.26 13.09 9.27
CA ARG A 411 12.91 11.79 8.94
C ARG A 411 12.14 10.54 9.42
N ARG A 412 11.43 10.61 10.55
CA ARG A 412 10.68 9.47 11.12
C ARG A 412 9.43 9.11 10.31
N SER A 413 8.89 10.07 9.55
CA SER A 413 7.65 9.91 8.79
C SER A 413 7.83 9.12 7.50
N PHE A 414 9.06 9.00 6.99
CA PHE A 414 9.40 8.31 5.74
C PHE A 414 10.14 7.00 5.97
N LEU A 415 10.01 6.04 5.05
CA LEU A 415 10.77 4.78 5.06
C LEU A 415 12.26 5.05 4.85
N THR A 416 12.60 5.90 3.90
CA THR A 416 13.94 6.44 3.71
C THR A 416 13.85 7.89 3.22
N THR A 417 14.81 8.72 3.62
CA THR A 417 14.98 10.07 3.06
C THR A 417 15.98 10.12 1.90
N ALA A 418 16.63 9.00 1.57
CA ALA A 418 17.62 8.90 0.50
C ALA A 418 16.97 8.59 -0.87
N SER A 419 16.06 9.46 -1.32
CA SER A 419 15.71 9.57 -2.75
C SER A 419 16.82 10.32 -3.47
N ILE A 420 17.45 9.74 -4.49
CA ILE A 420 18.65 10.26 -5.15
C ILE A 420 18.43 10.28 -6.66
N ASN A 421 18.95 11.30 -7.35
CA ASN A 421 19.12 11.26 -8.79
C ASN A 421 20.63 11.26 -9.10
N ALA A 422 21.07 10.24 -9.85
CA ALA A 422 22.42 10.20 -10.40
C ALA A 422 22.46 10.83 -11.81
N THR A 423 21.33 10.79 -12.50
CA THR A 423 21.11 11.18 -13.88
C THR A 423 19.75 11.85 -14.03
N ARG A 424 19.62 12.68 -15.06
CA ARG A 424 18.36 13.29 -15.51
C ARG A 424 18.21 12.99 -16.98
N GLY A 425 16.97 12.76 -17.42
CA GLY A 425 16.71 12.44 -18.82
C GLY A 425 16.64 10.93 -19.08
N CYS A 426 16.21 10.56 -20.27
CA CYS A 426 16.07 9.18 -20.70
C CYS A 426 16.46 9.09 -22.19
N HIS A 427 17.12 8.00 -22.59
CA HIS A 427 17.40 7.73 -24.00
C HIS A 427 16.13 7.39 -24.81
N ASN A 428 15.07 6.95 -24.12
CA ASN A 428 13.75 6.72 -24.71
C ASN A 428 12.98 8.03 -24.84
N LYS A 429 12.21 8.14 -25.93
CA LYS A 429 11.29 9.26 -26.19
C LYS A 429 9.88 8.72 -26.43
N CYS A 430 9.37 7.97 -25.45
CA CYS A 430 8.06 7.35 -25.58
C CYS A 430 6.97 8.42 -25.75
N ARG A 431 6.10 8.27 -26.74
CA ARG A 431 5.13 9.30 -27.17
C ARG A 431 4.08 9.67 -26.11
N PHE A 432 3.82 8.76 -25.17
CA PHE A 432 2.89 8.96 -24.05
C PHE A 432 3.58 9.50 -22.78
N CYS A 433 4.91 9.43 -22.72
CA CYS A 433 5.66 9.81 -21.53
C CYS A 433 5.67 11.34 -21.38
N TYR A 434 5.56 11.83 -20.16
CA TYR A 434 5.64 13.27 -19.88
C TYR A 434 6.95 13.91 -20.32
N MET A 435 8.02 13.11 -20.45
CA MET A 435 9.30 13.58 -20.97
C MET A 435 9.22 14.05 -22.44
N ALA A 436 8.18 13.63 -23.16
CA ALA A 436 7.90 14.06 -24.51
C ALA A 436 6.98 15.29 -24.57
N THR A 437 6.62 15.89 -23.43
CA THR A 437 5.82 17.13 -23.38
C THR A 437 6.52 18.25 -24.15
N ASP A 438 5.77 18.96 -25.00
CA ASP A 438 6.28 20.11 -25.74
C ASP A 438 6.87 21.16 -24.80
N GLY A 439 8.01 21.74 -25.20
CA GLY A 439 8.73 22.73 -24.39
C GLY A 439 9.55 22.13 -23.25
N LEU A 440 9.36 20.85 -22.86
CA LEU A 440 10.22 20.17 -21.91
C LEU A 440 11.48 19.64 -22.61
N ARG A 441 12.56 20.44 -22.58
CA ARG A 441 13.89 20.00 -23.06
C ARG A 441 14.75 19.58 -21.88
N GLN A 442 14.77 18.27 -21.60
CA GLN A 442 15.62 17.67 -20.58
C GLN A 442 16.63 16.68 -21.21
N PRO A 443 17.82 17.14 -21.63
CA PRO A 443 18.84 16.27 -22.19
C PRO A 443 19.31 15.25 -21.16
N TYR A 444 19.86 14.13 -21.64
CA TYR A 444 20.48 13.17 -20.75
C TYR A 444 21.74 13.78 -20.13
N SER A 445 21.75 13.88 -18.82
CA SER A 445 22.85 14.45 -18.04
C SER A 445 23.11 13.58 -16.81
N LYS A 446 24.34 13.62 -16.31
CA LYS A 446 24.81 12.78 -15.21
C LYS A 446 25.68 13.60 -14.26
N ARG A 447 25.61 13.24 -12.99
CA ARG A 447 26.52 13.73 -11.96
C ARG A 447 27.78 12.88 -11.94
N ASP A 448 28.80 13.34 -11.24
CA ASP A 448 29.96 12.51 -10.96
C ASP A 448 29.58 11.42 -9.95
N VAL A 449 30.14 10.22 -10.11
CA VAL A 449 29.85 9.08 -9.22
C VAL A 449 30.21 9.44 -7.78
N GLU A 450 31.30 10.19 -7.60
CA GLU A 450 31.80 10.67 -6.32
C GLU A 450 30.80 11.60 -5.63
N GLN A 451 30.13 12.49 -6.38
CA GLN A 451 29.08 13.35 -5.82
C GLN A 451 27.88 12.53 -5.34
N VAL A 452 27.47 11.53 -6.12
CA VAL A 452 26.36 10.63 -5.76
C VAL A 452 26.70 9.82 -4.51
N VAL A 453 27.92 9.26 -4.45
CA VAL A 453 28.42 8.48 -3.30
C VAL A 453 28.53 9.36 -2.05
N ALA A 454 29.04 10.59 -2.18
CA ALA A 454 29.14 11.53 -1.07
C ALA A 454 27.76 11.91 -0.52
N GLU A 455 26.79 12.19 -1.40
CA GLU A 455 25.42 12.50 -0.99
C GLU A 455 24.76 11.34 -0.24
N ILE A 456 24.94 10.11 -0.74
CA ILE A 456 24.40 8.91 -0.06
C ILE A 456 25.04 8.72 1.32
N ARG A 457 26.36 8.92 1.45
CA ARG A 457 27.05 8.87 2.74
C ARG A 457 26.49 9.91 3.71
N GLN A 458 26.24 11.13 3.25
CA GLN A 458 25.68 12.19 4.07
C GLN A 458 24.23 11.93 4.50
N CYS A 459 23.44 11.23 3.67
CA CYS A 459 22.10 10.79 4.05
C CYS A 459 22.14 9.81 5.24
N GLY A 460 23.13 8.92 5.28
CA GLY A 460 23.29 7.92 6.33
C GLY A 460 22.19 6.86 6.35
N GLU A 461 21.45 6.70 5.24
CA GLU A 461 20.37 5.73 5.13
C GLU A 461 20.88 4.39 4.61
N SER A 462 20.33 3.30 5.16
CA SER A 462 20.65 1.93 4.74
C SER A 462 19.98 1.52 3.42
N TYR A 463 18.95 2.25 3.01
CA TYR A 463 18.19 2.01 1.78
C TYR A 463 18.09 3.29 0.96
N VAL A 464 18.53 3.21 -0.30
CA VAL A 464 18.55 4.30 -1.27
C VAL A 464 17.56 4.01 -2.39
N VAL A 465 16.82 5.03 -2.83
CA VAL A 465 15.93 4.92 -3.99
C VAL A 465 16.41 5.89 -5.06
N PHE A 466 16.87 5.35 -6.18
CA PHE A 466 17.17 6.16 -7.36
C PHE A 466 15.87 6.53 -8.07
N THR A 467 15.62 7.83 -8.21
CA THR A 467 14.41 8.40 -8.83
C THR A 467 14.65 8.91 -10.25
N ASP A 468 15.79 8.55 -10.83
CA ASP A 468 16.18 8.77 -12.21
C ASP A 468 15.07 8.32 -13.18
N ASN A 469 14.91 9.03 -14.30
CA ASN A 469 13.95 8.64 -15.34
C ASN A 469 14.23 7.23 -15.89
N ASN A 470 15.52 6.94 -16.09
CA ASN A 470 16.05 5.61 -16.39
C ASN A 470 17.54 5.62 -16.06
N LEU A 471 17.89 5.04 -14.90
CA LEU A 471 19.28 4.97 -14.44
C LEU A 471 20.16 4.12 -15.39
N GLY A 472 19.55 3.17 -16.10
CA GLY A 472 20.19 2.30 -17.08
C GLY A 472 20.41 2.90 -18.46
N SER A 473 20.10 4.18 -18.67
CA SER A 473 20.26 4.84 -19.99
C SER A 473 21.70 4.86 -20.50
N ASP A 474 22.68 4.97 -19.60
CA ASP A 474 24.11 4.87 -19.88
C ASP A 474 24.67 3.70 -19.06
N LYS A 475 24.76 2.53 -19.69
CA LYS A 475 25.20 1.27 -19.07
C LYS A 475 26.63 1.39 -18.49
N ALA A 476 27.52 2.10 -19.17
CA ALA A 476 28.89 2.31 -18.71
C ALA A 476 28.94 3.20 -17.46
N TYR A 477 28.12 4.25 -17.41
CA TYR A 477 27.98 5.06 -16.19
C TYR A 477 27.37 4.25 -15.03
N LEU A 478 26.32 3.47 -15.28
CA LEU A 478 25.72 2.62 -14.25
C LEU A 478 26.71 1.59 -13.69
N HIS A 479 27.60 1.06 -14.52
CA HIS A 479 28.68 0.18 -14.07
C HIS A 479 29.60 0.90 -13.05
N ARG A 480 30.13 2.08 -13.41
CA ARG A 480 30.99 2.88 -12.52
C ARG A 480 30.27 3.30 -11.24
N LEU A 481 28.99 3.66 -11.36
CA LEU A 481 28.16 4.00 -10.20
C LEU A 481 28.04 2.79 -9.27
N ALA A 482 27.74 1.59 -9.80
CA ALA A 482 27.66 0.38 -9.00
C ALA A 482 28.98 0.08 -8.27
N GLU A 483 30.12 0.26 -8.94
CA GLU A 483 31.44 0.13 -8.31
C GLU A 483 31.63 1.12 -7.17
N GLY A 484 31.30 2.40 -7.37
CA GLY A 484 31.38 3.45 -6.35
C GLY A 484 30.45 3.22 -5.15
N LEU A 485 29.29 2.60 -5.36
CA LEU A 485 28.33 2.29 -4.29
C LEU A 485 28.72 1.04 -3.47
N ARG A 486 29.51 0.13 -4.04
CA ARG A 486 29.86 -1.17 -3.42
C ARG A 486 30.41 -1.04 -2.00
N PRO A 487 31.33 -0.12 -1.66
CA PRO A 487 31.89 0.01 -0.32
C PRO A 487 30.87 0.49 0.74
N LEU A 488 29.74 1.06 0.32
CA LEU A 488 28.77 1.67 1.25
C LEU A 488 27.93 0.63 2.00
N ASN A 489 27.91 -0.63 1.55
CA ASN A 489 27.13 -1.71 2.17
C ASN A 489 25.64 -1.40 2.36
N ILE A 490 25.08 -0.57 1.46
CA ILE A 490 23.65 -0.22 1.39
C ILE A 490 22.88 -1.22 0.53
N ILE A 491 21.55 -1.12 0.57
CA ILE A 491 20.69 -1.65 -0.47
C ILE A 491 20.05 -0.51 -1.26
N TRP A 492 19.76 -0.74 -2.54
CA TRP A 492 19.16 0.28 -3.39
C TRP A 492 18.19 -0.30 -4.41
N SER A 493 17.31 0.56 -4.91
CA SER A 493 16.41 0.28 -6.03
C SER A 493 16.41 1.43 -7.02
N ALA A 494 16.07 1.14 -8.28
CA ALA A 494 16.06 2.13 -9.36
C ALA A 494 15.04 1.78 -10.44
N ALA A 495 14.61 2.78 -11.21
CA ALA A 495 13.95 2.56 -12.49
C ALA A 495 15.00 2.33 -13.58
N VAL A 496 14.86 1.24 -14.34
CA VAL A 496 15.74 0.90 -15.47
C VAL A 496 14.92 0.34 -16.63
N SER A 497 15.43 0.48 -17.85
CA SER A 497 14.94 -0.29 -19.00
C SER A 497 15.51 -1.71 -18.95
N ILE A 498 14.79 -2.70 -19.48
CA ILE A 498 15.16 -4.12 -19.36
C ILE A 498 16.43 -4.49 -20.15
N ASP A 499 16.83 -3.64 -21.09
CA ASP A 499 18.06 -3.76 -21.91
C ASP A 499 19.36 -3.66 -21.10
N VAL A 500 19.33 -3.23 -19.83
CA VAL A 500 20.49 -3.39 -18.93
C VAL A 500 20.94 -4.85 -18.82
N THR A 501 20.06 -5.80 -19.10
CA THR A 501 20.36 -7.24 -19.12
C THR A 501 21.14 -7.71 -20.36
N ASP A 502 21.38 -6.84 -21.34
CA ASP A 502 22.32 -7.13 -22.45
C ASP A 502 23.75 -7.32 -21.95
N ASP A 503 24.09 -6.76 -20.78
CA ASP A 503 25.38 -6.89 -20.15
C ASP A 503 25.24 -7.63 -18.80
N PRO A 504 25.49 -8.96 -18.77
CA PRO A 504 25.47 -9.72 -17.53
C PRO A 504 26.48 -9.24 -16.47
N ALA A 505 27.60 -8.61 -16.88
CA ALA A 505 28.58 -8.07 -15.95
C ALA A 505 28.01 -6.85 -15.21
N LEU A 506 27.28 -5.99 -15.91
CA LEU A 506 26.54 -4.88 -15.30
C LEU A 506 25.51 -5.37 -14.28
N ILE A 507 24.72 -6.40 -14.61
CA ILE A 507 23.74 -6.96 -13.67
C ILE A 507 24.42 -7.49 -12.40
N ARG A 508 25.57 -8.16 -12.54
CA ARG A 508 26.37 -8.61 -11.39
C ARG A 508 26.89 -7.42 -10.58
N ALA A 509 27.40 -6.38 -11.22
CA ALA A 509 27.88 -5.17 -10.54
C ALA A 509 26.74 -4.49 -9.76
N MET A 510 25.55 -4.40 -10.34
CA MET A 510 24.33 -3.90 -9.67
C MET A 510 24.03 -4.73 -8.42
N ALA A 511 23.98 -6.06 -8.52
CA ALA A 511 23.73 -6.94 -7.38
C ALA A 511 24.81 -6.79 -6.29
N LEU A 512 26.09 -6.80 -6.66
CA LEU A 512 27.23 -6.68 -5.75
C LEU A 512 27.33 -5.31 -5.07
N SER A 513 26.77 -4.26 -5.68
CA SER A 513 26.73 -2.92 -5.11
C SER A 513 25.56 -2.69 -4.15
N GLY A 514 24.47 -3.46 -4.30
CA GLY A 514 23.31 -3.38 -3.42
C GLY A 514 21.96 -3.32 -4.09
N CYS A 515 21.88 -3.46 -5.41
CA CYS A 515 20.61 -3.50 -6.11
C CYS A 515 19.80 -4.71 -5.61
N THR A 516 18.70 -4.46 -4.92
CA THR A 516 17.78 -5.51 -4.47
C THR A 516 16.51 -5.57 -5.30
N GLY A 517 16.23 -4.53 -6.08
CA GLY A 517 15.07 -4.52 -6.96
C GLY A 517 15.11 -3.38 -7.97
N VAL A 518 14.53 -3.64 -9.12
CA VAL A 518 14.40 -2.68 -10.21
C VAL A 518 12.93 -2.48 -10.56
N PHE A 519 12.57 -1.24 -10.89
CA PHE A 519 11.31 -0.92 -11.54
C PHE A 519 11.52 -0.93 -13.05
N VAL A 520 10.86 -1.85 -13.73
CA VAL A 520 11.00 -2.02 -15.18
C VAL A 520 9.70 -1.63 -15.86
N GLY A 521 9.78 -0.60 -16.69
CA GLY A 521 8.77 -0.32 -17.69
C GLY A 521 8.79 -1.43 -18.73
N PHE A 522 7.79 -2.31 -18.72
CA PHE A 522 7.53 -3.23 -19.84
C PHE A 522 6.52 -2.63 -20.81
N GLU A 523 5.58 -1.83 -20.28
CA GLU A 523 4.50 -1.12 -20.98
C GLU A 523 3.50 -2.08 -21.62
N SER A 524 3.92 -2.88 -22.59
CA SER A 524 3.09 -3.85 -23.28
C SER A 524 3.85 -5.15 -23.53
N LEU A 525 3.10 -6.23 -23.71
CA LEU A 525 3.61 -7.54 -24.18
C LEU A 525 3.42 -7.72 -25.70
N SER A 526 3.07 -6.64 -26.41
CA SER A 526 2.92 -6.61 -27.87
C SER A 526 3.99 -5.70 -28.47
N ASP A 527 4.78 -6.23 -29.40
CA ASP A 527 5.83 -5.47 -30.08
C ASP A 527 5.25 -4.32 -30.94
N GLN A 528 4.03 -4.47 -31.47
CA GLN A 528 3.34 -3.41 -32.21
C GLN A 528 3.04 -2.21 -31.31
N ASN A 529 2.53 -2.45 -30.09
CA ASN A 529 2.29 -1.38 -29.12
C ASN A 529 3.59 -0.68 -28.71
N LEU A 530 4.68 -1.43 -28.55
CA LEU A 530 5.98 -0.88 -28.16
C LEU A 530 6.59 -0.01 -29.28
N ALA A 531 6.44 -0.44 -30.54
CA ALA A 531 6.83 0.32 -31.71
C ALA A 531 6.03 1.61 -31.84
N ASP A 532 4.69 1.54 -31.75
CA ASP A 532 3.80 2.71 -31.83
C ASP A 532 4.04 3.71 -30.69
N ALA A 533 4.42 3.21 -29.52
CA ALA A 533 4.81 4.02 -28.38
C ALA A 533 6.20 4.66 -28.51
N HIS A 534 7.02 4.26 -29.49
CA HIS A 534 8.41 4.67 -29.70
C HIS A 534 9.34 4.34 -28.51
N LYS A 535 9.08 3.22 -27.83
CA LYS A 535 9.97 2.75 -26.77
C LYS A 535 11.07 1.87 -27.38
N LYS A 536 12.34 2.25 -27.18
CA LYS A 536 13.48 1.39 -27.53
C LYS A 536 13.67 0.37 -26.41
N THR A 537 13.29 -0.86 -26.69
CA THR A 537 13.32 -1.98 -25.75
C THR A 537 13.51 -3.28 -26.53
N PRO A 538 14.06 -4.34 -25.91
CA PRO A 538 14.07 -5.67 -26.51
C PRO A 538 12.65 -6.17 -26.83
N LEU A 539 12.56 -7.16 -27.72
CA LEU A 539 11.29 -7.80 -28.10
C LEU A 539 10.60 -8.40 -26.88
N ALA A 540 9.26 -8.39 -26.89
CA ALA A 540 8.44 -8.84 -25.77
C ALA A 540 8.62 -10.34 -25.47
N GLU A 541 8.91 -11.16 -26.47
CA GLU A 541 9.23 -12.60 -26.31
C GLU A 541 10.46 -12.84 -25.42
N ASP A 542 11.38 -11.87 -25.42
CA ASP A 542 12.69 -11.96 -24.79
C ASP A 542 12.63 -11.53 -23.29
N TYR A 543 11.53 -10.91 -22.88
CA TYR A 543 11.33 -10.39 -21.52
C TYR A 543 11.42 -11.48 -20.44
N ALA A 544 10.88 -12.68 -20.70
CA ALA A 544 10.87 -13.77 -19.72
C ALA A 544 12.31 -14.20 -19.37
N ARG A 545 13.15 -14.37 -20.39
CA ARG A 545 14.57 -14.72 -20.25
C ARG A 545 15.32 -13.64 -19.46
N ARG A 546 15.09 -12.37 -19.79
CA ARG A 546 15.76 -11.22 -19.16
C ARG A 546 15.35 -11.01 -17.70
N VAL A 547 14.08 -11.26 -17.38
CA VAL A 547 13.60 -11.34 -15.98
C VAL A 547 14.35 -12.44 -15.22
N GLY A 548 14.58 -13.60 -15.86
CA GLY A 548 15.39 -14.67 -15.30
C GLY A 548 16.80 -14.21 -14.89
N ILE A 549 17.49 -13.47 -15.76
CA ILE A 549 18.84 -12.93 -15.49
C ILE A 549 18.86 -12.06 -14.21
N LEU A 550 17.83 -11.23 -14.00
CA LEU A 550 17.73 -10.40 -12.80
C LEU A 550 17.50 -11.26 -11.54
N HIS A 551 16.57 -12.22 -11.61
CA HIS A 551 16.27 -13.12 -10.51
C HIS A 551 17.46 -14.01 -10.11
N ASP A 552 18.23 -14.49 -11.09
CA ASP A 552 19.43 -15.30 -10.87
C ASP A 552 20.50 -14.52 -10.08
N ASN A 553 20.50 -13.19 -10.19
CA ASN A 553 21.36 -12.28 -9.46
C ASN A 553 20.72 -11.73 -8.16
N GLY A 554 19.56 -12.24 -7.76
CA GLY A 554 18.85 -11.82 -6.55
C GLY A 554 18.21 -10.43 -6.64
N ILE A 555 18.02 -9.91 -7.85
CA ILE A 555 17.37 -8.61 -8.10
C ILE A 555 15.89 -8.85 -8.40
N GLN A 556 15.03 -8.24 -7.58
CA GLN A 556 13.58 -8.31 -7.76
C GLN A 556 13.10 -7.43 -8.92
N VAL A 557 12.02 -7.83 -9.57
CA VAL A 557 11.42 -7.06 -10.67
C VAL A 557 10.04 -6.54 -10.25
N ASN A 558 9.93 -5.22 -10.13
CA ASN A 558 8.66 -4.52 -10.04
C ASN A 558 8.26 -4.04 -11.44
N ALA A 559 7.31 -4.73 -12.06
CA ALA A 559 6.93 -4.47 -13.44
C ALA A 559 5.93 -3.32 -13.55
N SER A 560 6.02 -2.56 -14.64
CA SER A 560 5.03 -1.56 -15.02
C SER A 560 4.42 -1.90 -16.38
N PHE A 561 3.09 -1.96 -16.42
CA PHE A 561 2.31 -2.21 -17.63
C PHE A 561 1.28 -1.11 -17.83
N VAL A 562 1.03 -0.78 -19.10
CA VAL A 562 0.08 0.23 -19.54
C VAL A 562 -0.95 -0.45 -20.43
N PHE A 563 -2.22 -0.30 -20.09
CA PHE A 563 -3.35 -0.85 -20.84
C PHE A 563 -4.07 0.24 -21.63
N GLY A 564 -4.65 -0.16 -22.76
CA GLY A 564 -5.42 0.72 -23.64
C GLY A 564 -4.62 1.24 -24.82
N PHE A 565 -3.46 0.65 -25.13
CA PHE A 565 -2.84 0.91 -26.42
C PHE A 565 -3.74 0.44 -27.55
N ASP A 566 -3.47 0.95 -28.76
CA ASP A 566 -4.36 0.75 -29.90
C ASP A 566 -4.49 -0.70 -30.34
N HIS A 567 -3.50 -1.57 -30.08
CA HIS A 567 -3.58 -3.01 -30.35
C HIS A 567 -4.04 -3.84 -29.14
N ASP A 568 -4.39 -3.20 -28.01
CA ASP A 568 -4.91 -3.92 -26.85
C ASP A 568 -6.38 -4.31 -27.05
N ASP A 569 -6.69 -5.57 -26.80
CA ASP A 569 -8.05 -6.12 -26.70
C ASP A 569 -8.42 -6.48 -25.24
N VAL A 570 -9.67 -6.90 -25.02
CA VAL A 570 -10.16 -7.35 -23.69
C VAL A 570 -9.39 -8.57 -23.16
N GLY A 571 -8.74 -9.36 -24.01
CA GLY A 571 -7.89 -10.49 -23.60
C GLY A 571 -6.55 -10.07 -23.00
N THR A 572 -6.08 -8.85 -23.27
CA THR A 572 -4.78 -8.31 -22.84
C THR A 572 -4.58 -8.36 -21.33
N PHE A 573 -5.62 -8.06 -20.56
CA PHE A 573 -5.55 -8.07 -19.08
C PHE A 573 -5.18 -9.47 -18.56
N ALA A 574 -5.84 -10.51 -19.07
CA ALA A 574 -5.61 -11.88 -18.66
C ALA A 574 -4.24 -12.38 -19.12
N ARG A 575 -3.84 -12.09 -20.37
CA ARG A 575 -2.51 -12.43 -20.90
C ARG A 575 -1.40 -11.82 -20.04
N THR A 576 -1.51 -10.54 -19.70
CA THR A 576 -0.53 -9.81 -18.90
C THR A 576 -0.43 -10.39 -17.49
N VAL A 577 -1.55 -10.59 -16.79
CA VAL A 577 -1.52 -11.14 -15.42
C VAL A 577 -1.01 -12.58 -15.39
N ASN A 578 -1.37 -13.40 -16.38
CA ASN A 578 -0.85 -14.77 -16.49
C ASN A 578 0.67 -14.76 -16.74
N TRP A 579 1.17 -13.88 -17.61
CA TRP A 579 2.60 -13.71 -17.85
C TRP A 579 3.35 -13.31 -16.57
N ILE A 580 2.80 -12.37 -15.79
CA ILE A 580 3.36 -11.98 -14.48
C ILE A 580 3.38 -13.17 -13.50
N GLU A 581 2.32 -13.98 -13.46
CA GLU A 581 2.24 -15.18 -12.61
C GLU A 581 3.29 -16.22 -13.02
N THR A 582 3.43 -16.50 -14.32
CA THR A 582 4.38 -17.47 -14.88
C THR A 582 5.83 -17.09 -14.60
N ASN A 583 6.17 -15.81 -14.80
CA ASN A 583 7.53 -15.29 -14.62
C ASN A 583 7.84 -14.88 -13.17
N ARG A 584 6.89 -15.09 -12.24
CA ARG A 584 7.06 -14.86 -10.80
C ARG A 584 7.54 -13.46 -10.39
N LEU A 585 7.13 -12.41 -11.11
CA LEU A 585 7.51 -11.04 -10.74
C LEU A 585 6.98 -10.72 -9.34
N GLU A 586 7.76 -10.05 -8.50
CA GLU A 586 7.39 -9.82 -7.11
C GLU A 586 6.21 -8.87 -6.96
N CYS A 587 6.12 -7.86 -7.84
CA CYS A 587 5.04 -6.90 -7.88
C CYS A 587 4.85 -6.39 -9.31
N ALA A 588 3.64 -5.89 -9.61
CA ALA A 588 3.43 -5.09 -10.78
C ALA A 588 2.52 -3.89 -10.47
N THR A 589 2.72 -2.81 -11.21
CA THR A 589 1.84 -1.65 -11.26
C THR A 589 1.22 -1.61 -12.66
N PHE A 590 -0.10 -1.52 -12.70
CA PHE A 590 -0.86 -1.30 -13.92
C PHE A 590 -1.26 0.17 -14.02
N HIS A 591 -1.33 0.65 -15.25
CA HIS A 591 -1.74 2.00 -15.62
C HIS A 591 -2.71 1.91 -16.79
N ILE A 592 -3.72 2.76 -16.82
CA ILE A 592 -4.44 3.08 -18.05
C ILE A 592 -3.61 4.11 -18.83
N LEU A 593 -3.45 3.88 -20.14
CA LEU A 593 -2.77 4.80 -21.04
C LEU A 593 -3.40 6.19 -20.90
N THR A 594 -2.62 7.15 -20.42
CA THR A 594 -3.11 8.49 -20.11
C THR A 594 -2.41 9.49 -21.02
N PRO A 595 -3.12 10.11 -21.98
CA PRO A 595 -2.54 11.15 -22.83
C PRO A 595 -2.31 12.43 -22.03
N TYR A 596 -1.11 12.69 -21.53
CA TYR A 596 -0.87 13.92 -20.77
C TYR A 596 -0.82 15.17 -21.68
N PRO A 597 -1.33 16.34 -21.25
CA PRO A 597 -1.34 17.55 -22.04
C PRO A 597 0.07 17.95 -22.49
N GLY A 598 0.18 18.35 -23.76
CA GLY A 598 1.44 18.67 -24.42
C GLY A 598 2.26 17.46 -24.92
N THR A 599 1.85 16.22 -24.64
CA THR A 599 2.51 15.03 -25.21
C THR A 599 2.09 14.77 -26.66
N PRO A 600 2.93 14.09 -27.48
CA PRO A 600 2.55 13.63 -28.80
C PRO A 600 1.28 12.78 -28.82
N LEU A 601 1.11 11.88 -27.84
CA LEU A 601 -0.09 11.06 -27.74
C LEU A 601 -1.36 11.90 -27.50
N PHE A 602 -1.28 12.93 -26.66
CA PHE A 602 -2.43 13.81 -26.41
C PHE A 602 -2.89 14.51 -27.68
N ARG A 603 -1.96 15.08 -28.46
CA ARG A 603 -2.31 15.72 -29.73
C ARG A 603 -2.94 14.73 -30.71
N GLU A 604 -2.36 13.54 -30.85
CA GLU A 604 -2.90 12.51 -31.73
C GLU A 604 -4.35 12.17 -31.37
N LEU A 605 -4.62 11.88 -30.09
CA LEU A 605 -5.96 11.51 -29.65
C LEU A 605 -6.95 12.68 -29.66
N ASP A 606 -6.49 13.91 -29.44
CA ASP A 606 -7.32 15.13 -29.54
C ASP A 606 -7.72 15.38 -31.00
N THR A 607 -6.75 15.35 -31.93
CA THR A 607 -7.01 15.50 -33.37
C THR A 607 -7.88 14.38 -33.93
N ALA A 608 -7.73 13.15 -33.43
CA ALA A 608 -8.58 12.03 -33.80
C ALA A 608 -9.98 12.06 -33.15
N GLY A 609 -10.29 13.05 -32.31
CA GLY A 609 -11.58 13.13 -31.60
C GLY A 609 -11.81 12.00 -30.59
N ARG A 610 -10.73 11.35 -30.12
CA ARG A 610 -10.78 10.19 -29.23
C ARG A 610 -10.72 10.54 -27.76
N LEU A 611 -10.36 11.78 -27.39
CA LEU A 611 -10.45 12.23 -25.99
C LEU A 611 -11.93 12.26 -25.52
N VAL A 612 -12.17 11.85 -24.28
CA VAL A 612 -13.51 11.86 -23.68
C VAL A 612 -13.81 13.22 -23.04
N HIS A 613 -12.86 13.76 -22.27
CA HIS A 613 -12.93 15.08 -21.61
C HIS A 613 -11.49 15.55 -21.30
N LYS A 614 -11.33 16.81 -20.85
CA LYS A 614 -10.03 17.42 -20.45
C LYS A 614 -10.03 17.78 -18.95
N ASP A 615 -10.60 16.90 -18.13
CA ASP A 615 -10.64 17.06 -16.66
C ASP A 615 -9.43 16.37 -16.03
N TRP A 616 -8.45 17.17 -15.60
CA TRP A 616 -7.16 16.69 -15.09
C TRP A 616 -7.26 15.81 -13.84
N ASN A 617 -8.34 15.90 -13.08
CA ASN A 617 -8.53 15.04 -11.89
C ASN A 617 -8.67 13.56 -12.24
N LEU A 618 -9.10 13.26 -13.48
CA LEU A 618 -9.29 11.91 -13.98
C LEU A 618 -8.08 11.39 -14.77
N TYR A 619 -7.05 12.22 -15.00
CA TYR A 619 -5.81 11.82 -15.69
C TYR A 619 -4.81 11.21 -14.70
N ASP A 620 -5.28 10.25 -13.90
CA ASP A 620 -4.60 9.65 -12.76
C ASP A 620 -4.00 8.26 -13.05
N THR A 621 -4.01 7.85 -14.32
CA THR A 621 -3.63 6.50 -14.79
C THR A 621 -4.53 5.36 -14.31
N ALA A 622 -5.71 5.68 -13.77
CA ALA A 622 -6.71 4.71 -13.32
C ALA A 622 -8.07 4.88 -14.01
N HIS A 623 -8.35 6.04 -14.61
CA HIS A 623 -9.57 6.29 -15.40
C HIS A 623 -9.28 6.35 -16.91
N ALA A 624 -10.28 5.94 -17.69
CA ALA A 624 -10.22 5.99 -19.15
C ALA A 624 -10.67 7.37 -19.66
N VAL A 625 -9.71 8.21 -20.04
CA VAL A 625 -9.95 9.59 -20.53
C VAL A 625 -9.93 9.72 -22.06
N PHE A 626 -9.85 8.57 -22.76
CA PHE A 626 -9.89 8.47 -24.22
C PHE A 626 -10.63 7.18 -24.63
N ARG A 627 -11.08 7.11 -25.88
CA ARG A 627 -11.76 5.94 -26.46
C ARG A 627 -10.74 4.98 -27.10
N PRO A 628 -10.48 3.78 -26.53
CA PRO A 628 -9.62 2.77 -27.15
C PRO A 628 -10.26 2.17 -28.41
N LYS A 629 -9.46 1.57 -29.31
CA LYS A 629 -9.94 1.06 -30.61
C LYS A 629 -10.71 -0.26 -30.53
N HIS A 630 -10.30 -1.17 -29.63
CA HIS A 630 -10.79 -2.56 -29.60
C HIS A 630 -11.53 -2.94 -28.31
N MET A 631 -11.90 -1.95 -27.49
CA MET A 631 -12.75 -2.14 -26.31
C MET A 631 -13.48 -0.83 -25.97
N THR A 632 -14.44 -0.87 -25.05
CA THR A 632 -15.04 0.35 -24.50
C THR A 632 -14.23 0.91 -23.34
N THR A 633 -14.48 2.18 -22.98
CA THR A 633 -13.90 2.82 -21.79
C THR A 633 -14.20 2.03 -20.51
N GLU A 634 -15.42 1.52 -20.38
CA GLU A 634 -15.85 0.73 -19.21
C GLU A 634 -15.16 -0.62 -19.16
N GLN A 635 -14.94 -1.25 -20.33
CA GLN A 635 -14.18 -2.50 -20.43
C GLN A 635 -12.72 -2.30 -20.03
N LEU A 636 -12.11 -1.17 -20.42
CA LEU A 636 -10.74 -0.82 -20.06
C LEU A 636 -10.58 -0.64 -18.55
N GLU A 637 -11.45 0.16 -17.92
CA GLU A 637 -11.44 0.37 -16.46
C GLU A 637 -11.75 -0.91 -15.68
N ALA A 638 -12.73 -1.70 -16.14
CA ALA A 638 -13.07 -2.99 -15.53
C ALA A 638 -11.91 -3.99 -15.63
N GLY A 639 -11.23 -4.05 -16.79
CA GLY A 639 -10.06 -4.89 -17.00
C GLY A 639 -8.87 -4.47 -16.14
N TYR A 640 -8.60 -3.17 -16.04
CA TYR A 640 -7.62 -2.58 -15.13
C TYR A 640 -7.89 -2.97 -13.67
N ALA A 641 -9.13 -2.76 -13.20
CA ALA A 641 -9.52 -3.12 -11.84
C ALA A 641 -9.41 -4.63 -11.59
N TRP A 642 -9.83 -5.45 -12.56
CA TRP A 642 -9.70 -6.90 -12.51
C TRP A 642 -8.24 -7.34 -12.42
N ALA A 643 -7.32 -6.73 -13.17
CA ALA A 643 -5.90 -7.07 -13.16
C ALA A 643 -5.30 -6.86 -11.76
N TYR A 644 -5.61 -5.73 -11.11
CA TYR A 644 -5.23 -5.48 -9.72
C TYR A 644 -5.85 -6.50 -8.75
N GLN A 645 -7.15 -6.76 -8.84
CA GLN A 645 -7.82 -7.72 -7.96
C GLN A 645 -7.24 -9.13 -8.09
N ARG A 646 -6.94 -9.56 -9.32
CA ARG A 646 -6.37 -10.86 -9.64
C ARG A 646 -4.94 -10.98 -9.13
N LEU A 647 -4.07 -10.03 -9.47
CA LEU A 647 -2.64 -10.09 -9.13
C LEU A 647 -2.38 -10.08 -7.61
N PHE A 648 -3.22 -9.35 -6.87
CA PHE A 648 -3.14 -9.24 -5.41
C PHE A 648 -4.12 -10.17 -4.66
N ALA A 649 -4.66 -11.18 -5.35
CA ALA A 649 -5.34 -12.30 -4.70
C ALA A 649 -4.30 -13.22 -4.02
N PRO A 650 -4.61 -13.82 -2.85
CA PRO A 650 -3.68 -14.70 -2.14
C PRO A 650 -3.11 -15.83 -3.02
N ARG A 651 -3.93 -16.39 -3.91
CA ARG A 651 -3.52 -17.42 -4.87
C ARG A 651 -2.46 -16.93 -5.85
N SER A 652 -2.61 -15.71 -6.39
CA SER A 652 -1.65 -15.13 -7.33
C SER A 652 -0.34 -14.76 -6.63
N ILE A 653 -0.42 -14.19 -5.42
CA ILE A 653 0.74 -13.92 -4.57
C ILE A 653 1.53 -15.22 -4.30
N TRP A 654 0.85 -16.31 -3.93
CA TRP A 654 1.54 -17.59 -3.68
C TRP A 654 2.19 -18.21 -4.93
N LYS A 655 1.54 -18.07 -6.10
CA LYS A 655 2.11 -18.51 -7.38
C LYS A 655 3.43 -17.81 -7.69
N ARG A 656 3.52 -16.52 -7.35
CA ARG A 656 4.69 -15.64 -7.59
C ARG A 656 5.72 -15.67 -6.46
N ARG A 657 5.67 -16.67 -5.56
CA ARG A 657 6.65 -16.77 -4.48
C ARG A 657 8.08 -16.92 -5.05
N PRO A 658 9.09 -16.33 -4.38
CA PRO A 658 10.49 -16.56 -4.72
C PRO A 658 10.86 -18.05 -4.74
N ALA A 659 11.81 -18.43 -5.60
CA ALA A 659 12.36 -19.78 -5.62
C ALA A 659 13.16 -20.10 -4.34
N ASP A 660 13.91 -19.13 -3.80
CA ASP A 660 14.58 -19.28 -2.50
C ASP A 660 13.54 -19.25 -1.37
N MET A 661 13.42 -20.36 -0.65
CA MET A 661 12.44 -20.52 0.43
C MET A 661 12.67 -19.54 1.58
N ARG A 662 13.92 -19.09 1.81
CA ARG A 662 14.24 -18.08 2.82
C ARG A 662 13.68 -16.70 2.47
N ALA A 663 13.40 -16.44 1.19
CA ALA A 663 12.83 -15.18 0.73
C ALA A 663 11.29 -15.17 0.73
N VAL A 664 10.62 -16.30 0.92
CA VAL A 664 9.16 -16.38 0.86
C VAL A 664 8.48 -15.65 2.02
N VAL A 665 8.94 -15.82 3.25
CA VAL A 665 8.36 -15.10 4.41
C VAL A 665 8.45 -13.57 4.24
N PRO A 666 9.62 -12.96 3.95
CA PRO A 666 9.67 -11.51 3.73
C PRO A 666 8.87 -11.09 2.50
N TYR A 667 8.84 -11.88 1.42
CA TYR A 667 8.01 -11.61 0.25
C TYR A 667 6.50 -11.55 0.59
N LEU A 668 6.00 -12.52 1.35
CA LEU A 668 4.59 -12.55 1.77
C LEU A 668 4.28 -11.39 2.71
N ALA A 669 5.17 -11.09 3.66
CA ALA A 669 5.03 -9.95 4.55
C ALA A 669 4.95 -8.64 3.76
N MET A 670 5.86 -8.43 2.79
CA MET A 670 5.84 -7.27 1.90
C MET A 670 4.57 -7.19 1.06
N SER A 671 4.10 -8.30 0.50
CA SER A 671 2.89 -8.34 -0.32
C SER A 671 1.64 -7.96 0.49
N VAL A 672 1.54 -8.42 1.74
CA VAL A 672 0.45 -8.07 2.66
C VAL A 672 0.56 -6.61 3.10
N LEU A 673 1.73 -6.16 3.53
CA LEU A 673 1.97 -4.78 3.97
C LEU A 673 1.68 -3.79 2.84
N TYR A 674 2.14 -4.09 1.63
CA TYR A 674 1.98 -3.19 0.49
C TYR A 674 0.51 -3.04 0.09
N LYS A 675 -0.29 -4.12 0.03
CA LYS A 675 -1.64 -4.05 -0.58
C LYS A 675 -2.82 -4.39 0.32
N LYS A 676 -2.61 -5.04 1.45
CA LYS A 676 -3.68 -5.45 2.38
C LYS A 676 -3.70 -4.65 3.68
N ALA A 677 -2.69 -3.80 3.92
CA ALA A 677 -2.51 -3.07 5.17
C ALA A 677 -2.72 -1.54 5.05
N ASN A 678 -3.58 -1.05 4.13
CA ASN A 678 -3.85 0.39 3.99
C ASN A 678 -4.35 1.05 5.29
N TRP A 679 -5.09 0.32 6.13
CA TRP A 679 -5.50 0.81 7.46
C TRP A 679 -4.32 1.05 8.39
N LEU A 680 -3.27 0.22 8.30
CA LEU A 680 -2.05 0.33 9.07
C LEU A 680 -1.24 1.53 8.58
N TRP A 681 -1.09 1.70 7.26
CA TRP A 681 -0.36 2.83 6.67
C TRP A 681 -0.87 4.17 7.19
N ARG A 682 -2.18 4.38 7.16
CA ARG A 682 -2.74 5.64 7.67
C ARG A 682 -2.41 5.89 9.14
N PHE A 683 -2.43 4.85 9.96
CA PHE A 683 -2.04 4.94 11.37
C PHE A 683 -0.55 5.29 11.51
N LEU A 684 0.33 4.59 10.78
CA LEU A 684 1.77 4.84 10.80
C LEU A 684 2.14 6.27 10.38
N ILE A 685 1.49 6.77 9.32
CA ILE A 685 1.69 8.12 8.79
C ILE A 685 1.33 9.16 9.84
N ARG A 686 0.13 9.07 10.44
CA ARG A 686 -0.35 10.05 11.42
C ARG A 686 0.51 10.13 12.67
N HIS A 687 1.13 9.02 13.07
CA HIS A 687 1.92 8.93 14.30
C HIS A 687 3.44 8.94 14.07
N ASP A 688 3.93 9.21 12.85
CA ASP A 688 5.37 9.23 12.52
C ASP A 688 6.10 7.92 12.86
N LEU A 689 5.41 6.80 12.65
CA LEU A 689 5.93 5.46 12.97
C LEU A 689 6.48 4.73 11.75
N THR A 690 6.43 5.32 10.56
CA THR A 690 6.89 4.69 9.31
C THR A 690 8.33 4.19 9.43
N LYS A 691 9.30 5.07 9.72
CA LYS A 691 10.70 4.65 9.80
C LYS A 691 10.91 3.57 10.87
N THR A 692 10.31 3.76 12.04
CA THR A 692 10.45 2.85 13.20
C THR A 692 9.96 1.43 12.89
N VAL A 693 8.82 1.29 12.22
CA VAL A 693 8.24 -0.01 11.88
C VAL A 693 9.01 -0.69 10.73
N TRP A 694 9.55 0.09 9.80
CA TRP A 694 10.18 -0.44 8.59
C TRP A 694 11.69 -0.68 8.70
N ALA A 695 12.39 0.08 9.55
CA ALA A 695 13.84 -0.03 9.71
C ALA A 695 14.33 -1.46 10.02
N PRO A 696 13.68 -2.27 10.88
CA PRO A 696 14.10 -3.65 11.11
C PRO A 696 14.02 -4.53 9.85
N LEU A 697 12.99 -4.33 9.01
CA LEU A 697 12.80 -5.09 7.78
C LEU A 697 13.81 -4.67 6.70
N VAL A 698 14.10 -3.37 6.61
CA VAL A 698 15.16 -2.82 5.73
C VAL A 698 16.52 -3.37 6.14
N GLU A 699 16.84 -3.34 7.44
CA GLU A 699 18.12 -3.83 7.96
C GLU A 699 18.26 -5.35 7.80
N LEU A 700 17.19 -6.11 8.03
CA LEU A 700 17.16 -7.55 7.78
C LEU A 700 17.44 -7.85 6.30
N THR A 701 16.79 -7.11 5.40
CA THR A 701 17.00 -7.24 3.95
C THR A 701 18.42 -6.89 3.55
N ARG A 702 18.97 -5.79 4.10
CA ARG A 702 20.36 -5.37 3.88
C ARG A 702 21.34 -6.43 4.35
N ARG A 703 21.20 -6.95 5.57
CA ARG A 703 22.08 -8.02 6.10
C ARG A 703 22.01 -9.29 5.25
N ARG A 704 20.81 -9.70 4.85
CA ARG A 704 20.60 -10.85 3.95
C ARG A 704 21.32 -10.63 2.62
N HIS A 705 21.18 -9.44 2.04
CA HIS A 705 21.84 -9.08 0.79
C HIS A 705 23.37 -9.07 0.92
N LEU A 706 23.91 -8.50 2.00
CA LEU A 706 25.34 -8.52 2.27
C LEU A 706 25.89 -9.95 2.45
N GLN A 707 25.12 -10.86 3.05
CA GLN A 707 25.47 -12.28 3.10
C GLN A 707 25.42 -12.93 1.71
N PHE A 708 24.44 -12.57 0.87
CA PHE A 708 24.35 -13.04 -0.50
C PHE A 708 25.61 -12.66 -1.32
N ARG A 709 26.13 -11.44 -1.17
CA ARG A 709 27.38 -10.98 -1.80
C ARG A 709 28.63 -11.79 -1.43
N LYS A 710 28.61 -12.50 -0.29
CA LYS A 710 29.75 -13.29 0.18
C LYS A 710 29.80 -14.70 -0.41
N ARG A 711 28.76 -15.15 -1.14
CA ARG A 711 28.71 -16.51 -1.69
C ARG A 711 29.81 -16.72 -2.75
N PRO A 712 30.54 -17.86 -2.72
CA PRO A 712 31.61 -18.16 -3.67
C PRO A 712 31.17 -18.07 -5.13
N ALA A 713 29.98 -18.58 -5.47
CA ALA A 713 29.42 -18.51 -6.82
C ALA A 713 29.26 -17.07 -7.37
N MET A 714 29.06 -16.07 -6.50
CA MET A 714 29.01 -14.66 -6.89
C MET A 714 30.41 -14.02 -7.02
N ARG A 715 31.44 -14.65 -6.43
CA ARG A 715 32.84 -14.22 -6.49
C ARG A 715 33.62 -14.89 -7.63
N GLU A 716 33.37 -16.17 -7.90
CA GLU A 716 34.06 -16.97 -8.91
C GLU A 716 33.73 -16.54 -10.36
N GLN A 717 32.59 -15.89 -10.59
CA GLN A 717 32.25 -15.28 -11.88
C GLN A 717 32.94 -13.92 -12.14
N MET A 718 33.88 -13.48 -11.28
CA MET A 718 34.73 -12.30 -11.51
C MET A 718 35.98 -12.62 -12.35
N VAL A 719 36.28 -13.89 -12.62
CA VAL A 719 37.32 -14.28 -13.60
C VAL A 719 36.62 -14.52 -14.94
N PRO A 720 37.06 -13.91 -16.06
CA PRO A 720 36.27 -13.91 -17.29
C PRO A 720 36.04 -15.33 -17.80
N ARG A 721 34.78 -15.74 -17.90
CA ARG A 721 34.36 -16.86 -18.72
C ARG A 721 34.23 -16.37 -20.18
N LEU A 722 35.34 -15.88 -20.74
CA LEU A 722 35.43 -15.49 -22.16
C LEU A 722 35.93 -16.65 -23.05
N GLU A 723 36.16 -17.85 -22.52
CA GLU A 723 36.70 -18.97 -23.28
C GLU A 723 35.76 -20.17 -23.46
N LYS A 724 34.49 -20.11 -23.03
CA LYS A 724 33.59 -21.29 -23.12
C LYS A 724 32.37 -21.16 -24.03
N GLU A 725 32.14 -20.01 -24.63
CA GLU A 725 31.10 -19.85 -25.65
C GLU A 725 31.71 -19.05 -26.80
N GLY A 726 32.08 -19.74 -27.88
CA GLY A 726 32.91 -19.23 -28.97
C GLY A 726 32.32 -18.02 -29.70
N PHE A 727 32.65 -16.83 -29.22
CA PHE A 727 32.59 -15.60 -30.01
C PHE A 727 33.95 -15.40 -30.71
N GLN A 728 34.07 -15.95 -31.91
CA GLN A 728 35.06 -15.47 -32.88
C GLN A 728 34.49 -14.21 -33.56
N HIS A 729 35.37 -13.21 -33.70
CA HIS A 729 35.22 -11.95 -34.42
C HIS A 729 34.38 -10.84 -33.77
N LEU A 730 35.11 -9.90 -33.13
CA LEU A 730 35.23 -8.51 -33.61
C LEU A 730 36.41 -7.82 -32.89
N GLY A 731 37.42 -7.46 -33.69
CA GLY A 731 38.40 -6.37 -33.49
C GLY A 731 38.99 -6.10 -32.10
N THR A 732 40.20 -6.64 -31.89
CA THR A 732 41.31 -6.09 -31.10
C THR A 732 41.07 -4.75 -30.36
N THR A 733 40.93 -4.83 -29.03
CA THR A 733 41.42 -3.79 -28.10
C THR A 733 42.50 -4.42 -27.21
N GLN A 734 43.71 -4.52 -27.76
CA GLN A 734 44.92 -4.62 -26.95
C GLN A 734 45.25 -3.24 -26.39
N THR A 735 46.05 -3.23 -25.32
CA THR A 735 46.56 -2.10 -24.53
C THR A 735 45.55 -1.39 -23.63
N TYR A 736 45.39 -1.88 -22.39
CA TYR A 736 45.32 -1.03 -21.17
C TYR A 736 45.42 -1.86 -19.87
N PHE A 737 46.22 -2.94 -19.80
CA PHE A 737 46.56 -3.54 -18.50
C PHE A 737 47.96 -4.18 -18.55
N SER A 738 48.98 -3.39 -18.23
CA SER A 738 50.27 -3.88 -17.72
C SER A 738 51.08 -2.69 -17.18
N ALA A 739 50.88 -2.37 -15.90
CA ALA A 739 51.91 -1.74 -15.07
C ALA A 739 51.65 -2.10 -13.60
N PRO A 740 52.58 -2.74 -12.89
CA PRO A 740 52.50 -2.90 -11.44
C PRO A 740 52.75 -1.55 -10.76
N LEU A 741 51.90 -1.18 -9.80
CA LEU A 741 52.18 -0.07 -8.88
C LEU A 741 53.40 -0.42 -8.01
N THR A 742 54.57 0.13 -8.34
CA THR A 742 55.65 0.34 -7.38
C THR A 742 55.42 1.66 -6.66
N LEU A 743 55.20 1.58 -5.34
CA LEU A 743 55.20 2.71 -4.43
C LEU A 743 56.61 3.33 -4.40
N ASP A 744 56.73 4.61 -4.71
CA ASP A 744 57.95 5.41 -4.50
C ASP A 744 58.01 5.84 -3.02
N PRO A 745 59.02 5.41 -2.24
CA PRO A 745 59.16 5.78 -0.83
C PRO A 745 59.65 7.22 -0.58
N ASN A 746 59.94 8.02 -1.61
CA ASN A 746 60.61 9.32 -1.44
C ASN A 746 59.72 10.57 -1.49
N LEU A 747 58.39 10.45 -1.47
CA LEU A 747 57.47 11.60 -1.53
C LEU A 747 56.92 12.06 -0.16
N VAL A 748 57.66 11.84 0.92
CA VAL A 748 57.46 12.51 2.22
C VAL A 748 58.73 13.28 2.59
N ALA A 749 59.01 14.37 1.89
CA ALA A 749 59.80 15.49 2.39
C ALA A 749 59.76 16.66 1.41
N LYS A 750 59.48 17.85 1.96
CA LYS A 750 59.52 19.20 1.35
C LYS A 750 58.29 19.59 0.53
N SER A 751 57.64 20.74 0.75
CA SER A 751 57.66 21.78 1.78
C SER A 751 56.65 22.84 1.35
N ARG A 752 55.93 23.45 2.29
CA ARG A 752 55.27 24.77 2.16
C ARG A 752 54.15 24.94 1.14
#